data_AF-A0A432QDG1-F1
#
_entry.id   AF-A0A432QDG1-F1
#
_cell.length_a   1.000
_cell.length_b   1.000
_cell.length_c   1.000
_cell.angle_alpha   90.00
_cell.angle_beta   90.00
_cell.angle_gamma   90.00
#
_symmetry.space_group_name_H-M   'P 1'
#
loop_
_entity.id
_entity.type
_entity.pdbx_description
1 polymer ?
#
loop_
_entity_poly.entity_id
_entity_poly.type
_entity_poly.pdbx_seq_one_letter_code
_entity_poly.pdbx_strand_id
1 'polypeptide(L)'
;ARFMEMCRDMGLDKQVYILAGVTPPKSLGMARYMKKFVPGMDVTDEVIDRMKGAKDKQEEGIDICVDIINQVREIDGVAGVHVMAIEWEEAVAEICERAGLLPRPTFEESAIDETVTAPVRETIIVREEEAAVGVEENRAGEEILARAKEEAASIIAAARAEADLLKTQAAGGPEIERTGEKIAGVEDDAGEHEMNEKERLMALESMKLGLEALKKAYGLNDDQFEALMKFASAEAILQKEPPTGSGAPARGTVAPAPVAGDKPVTAPATPTDAVVQQAKESKAQQEVTSQAEEDAKAKEAAKARAEAEAKAKAEAEAKAKAEAEAKAKAEAEAKAKAEAKAKQEAEAKARAEEEARAKAAEQEKKKAKEEEKQAEPIAQSVPGGLEAPKLKAEETPLAERGSKVPPTSYKQEYSGVIREVVLGNGDSAVTVGGAEVLPFHLFEGNQPHKPLIAMEVQDIVPDNWPTTLTRYFDDVMDNPVAWAKKCVNEYKADALNIYLIGTDPNGENRPSADAAKDAAAIIDAVDVPIIVWGCGNNEKDTETLRDVTSLIGNKKVCLAPLEDANYRAIGATAMAFGHPMVAASPIDVNLAKQLNILLENLGVPLDTVLMDPSIGALGYGIEYTYSVMERIRIAALTQKDEKLQVPIICNLGREVWKTKEVGLASDDLLGDQERRGIMMEAMTASCMMLAGGEVLIMRHPKAISMTKSLIDGLIG
;
A
#
# COMPACT_ATOMS: atom_id res chain seq x y z
N ALA A 1 -18.72 -14.07 -11.33
CA ALA A 1 -19.35 -14.71 -12.51
C ALA A 1 -18.46 -14.63 -13.76
N ARG A 2 -18.36 -13.49 -14.47
CA ARG A 2 -17.65 -13.36 -15.77
C ARG A 2 -16.21 -13.92 -15.81
N PHE A 3 -15.42 -13.72 -14.75
CA PHE A 3 -14.09 -14.34 -14.66
C PHE A 3 -14.13 -15.87 -14.76
N MET A 4 -15.09 -16.51 -14.08
CA MET A 4 -15.27 -17.97 -14.12
C MET A 4 -15.85 -18.46 -15.45
N GLU A 5 -16.60 -17.63 -16.19
CA GLU A 5 -16.98 -17.93 -17.57
C GLU A 5 -15.71 -18.08 -18.44
N MET A 6 -14.79 -17.12 -18.37
CA MET A 6 -13.51 -17.19 -19.08
C MET A 6 -12.65 -18.39 -18.65
N CYS A 7 -12.59 -18.70 -17.34
CA CYS A 7 -11.89 -19.89 -16.85
C CYS A 7 -12.48 -21.21 -17.41
N ARG A 8 -13.81 -21.29 -17.54
CA ARG A 8 -14.52 -22.46 -18.09
C ARG A 8 -14.36 -22.58 -19.60
N ASP A 9 -14.37 -21.45 -20.33
CA ASP A 9 -14.10 -21.41 -21.77
C ASP A 9 -12.66 -21.89 -22.08
N MET A 10 -11.72 -21.59 -21.19
CA MET A 10 -10.35 -22.11 -21.24
C MET A 10 -10.20 -23.54 -20.66
N GLY A 11 -11.24 -24.11 -20.06
CA GLY A 11 -11.23 -25.44 -19.44
C GLY A 11 -10.34 -25.57 -18.20
N LEU A 12 -10.02 -24.46 -17.52
CA LEU A 12 -9.18 -24.44 -16.32
C LEU A 12 -9.91 -25.00 -15.09
N ASP A 13 -11.24 -24.83 -15.04
CA ASP A 13 -12.15 -25.36 -14.02
C ASP A 13 -12.10 -26.90 -13.88
N LYS A 14 -11.62 -27.59 -14.92
CA LYS A 14 -11.46 -29.05 -14.96
C LYS A 14 -10.05 -29.53 -14.61
N GLN A 15 -9.10 -28.60 -14.49
CA GLN A 15 -7.69 -28.89 -14.23
C GLN A 15 -7.29 -28.53 -12.78
N VAL A 16 -7.92 -27.50 -12.21
CA VAL A 16 -7.64 -27.01 -10.85
C VAL A 16 -8.93 -26.71 -10.08
N TYR A 17 -8.87 -26.88 -8.76
CA TYR A 17 -9.94 -26.43 -7.86
C TYR A 17 -9.79 -24.93 -7.59
N ILE A 18 -10.75 -24.14 -8.07
CA ILE A 18 -10.74 -22.68 -7.91
C ILE A 18 -11.50 -22.30 -6.64
N LEU A 19 -10.85 -21.60 -5.72
CA LEU A 19 -11.46 -21.05 -4.50
C LEU A 19 -11.65 -19.54 -4.64
N ALA A 20 -12.79 -19.01 -4.22
CA ALA A 20 -12.98 -17.56 -4.13
C ALA A 20 -12.53 -17.02 -2.77
N GLY A 21 -11.71 -15.97 -2.77
CA GLY A 21 -11.40 -15.22 -1.55
C GLY A 21 -12.59 -14.37 -1.09
N VAL A 22 -12.94 -14.46 0.19
CA VAL A 22 -14.02 -13.67 0.81
C VAL A 22 -13.54 -13.14 2.17
N THR A 23 -13.96 -11.93 2.55
CA THR A 23 -13.54 -11.31 3.82
C THR A 23 -14.71 -10.59 4.51
N PRO A 24 -14.93 -10.77 5.83
CA PRO A 24 -15.94 -10.05 6.58
C PRO A 24 -15.46 -8.63 6.95
N PRO A 25 -16.15 -7.55 6.54
CA PRO A 25 -15.78 -6.20 6.96
C PRO A 25 -16.18 -5.97 8.43
N LYS A 26 -15.20 -6.00 9.35
CA LYS A 26 -15.40 -5.76 10.80
C LYS A 26 -15.92 -4.36 11.14
N SER A 27 -15.75 -3.38 10.24
CA SER A 27 -16.25 -2.00 10.41
C SER A 27 -16.43 -1.25 9.09
N LEU A 28 -17.19 -0.16 9.11
CA LEU A 28 -17.32 0.76 7.97
C LEU A 28 -15.97 1.38 7.56
N GLY A 29 -15.06 1.60 8.51
CA GLY A 29 -13.70 2.09 8.24
C GLY A 29 -12.90 1.07 7.45
N MET A 30 -12.91 -0.19 7.91
CA MET A 30 -12.27 -1.32 7.22
C MET A 30 -12.83 -1.51 5.81
N ALA A 31 -14.16 -1.49 5.63
CA ALA A 31 -14.79 -1.65 4.31
C ALA A 31 -14.34 -0.55 3.32
N ARG A 32 -14.26 0.71 3.77
CA ARG A 32 -13.74 1.83 2.96
C ARG A 32 -12.25 1.73 2.67
N TYR A 33 -11.47 1.23 3.63
CA TYR A 33 -10.03 1.00 3.44
C TYR A 33 -9.79 -0.07 2.38
N MET A 34 -10.46 -1.23 2.52
CA MET A 34 -10.40 -2.33 1.54
C MET A 34 -10.76 -1.85 0.13
N LYS A 35 -11.84 -1.06 -0.01
CA LYS A 35 -12.25 -0.49 -1.31
C LYS A 35 -11.16 0.36 -2.01
N LYS A 36 -10.34 1.08 -1.24
CA LYS A 36 -9.46 2.13 -1.78
C LYS A 36 -7.97 1.75 -1.79
N PHE A 37 -7.54 0.90 -0.87
CA PHE A 37 -6.12 0.69 -0.57
C PHE A 37 -5.68 -0.79 -0.59
N VAL A 38 -6.57 -1.74 -0.87
CA VAL A 38 -6.22 -3.18 -0.97
C VAL A 38 -6.34 -3.63 -2.43
N PRO A 39 -5.22 -3.79 -3.16
CA PRO A 39 -5.24 -4.27 -4.54
C PRO A 39 -5.94 -5.62 -4.68
N GLY A 40 -6.75 -5.78 -5.73
CA GLY A 40 -7.46 -7.03 -6.02
C GLY A 40 -8.70 -7.31 -5.17
N MET A 41 -9.04 -6.46 -4.19
CA MET A 41 -10.27 -6.58 -3.40
C MET A 41 -11.39 -5.72 -4.00
N ASP A 42 -12.55 -6.30 -4.31
CA ASP A 42 -13.73 -5.57 -4.78
C ASP A 42 -14.72 -5.34 -3.63
N VAL A 43 -15.03 -4.08 -3.34
CA VAL A 43 -15.99 -3.67 -2.30
C VAL A 43 -16.98 -2.68 -2.90
N THR A 44 -18.20 -3.16 -3.16
CA THR A 44 -19.26 -2.38 -3.79
C THR A 44 -19.77 -1.27 -2.86
N ASP A 45 -20.36 -0.21 -3.42
CA ASP A 45 -21.01 0.83 -2.60
C ASP A 45 -22.21 0.30 -1.80
N GLU A 46 -22.86 -0.77 -2.27
CA GLU A 46 -23.89 -1.48 -1.52
C GLU A 46 -23.35 -2.07 -0.21
N VAL A 47 -22.16 -2.69 -0.24
CA VAL A 47 -21.48 -3.17 0.99
C VAL A 47 -21.15 -2.00 1.92
N ILE A 48 -20.68 -0.86 1.37
CA ILE A 48 -20.41 0.35 2.16
C ILE A 48 -21.68 0.90 2.81
N ASP A 49 -22.81 0.95 2.09
CA ASP A 49 -24.07 1.49 2.61
C ASP A 49 -24.78 0.53 3.58
N ARG A 50 -24.72 -0.81 3.38
CA ARG A 50 -25.09 -1.80 4.40
C ARG A 50 -24.28 -1.59 5.68
N MET A 51 -22.94 -1.56 5.56
CA MET A 51 -22.02 -1.27 6.67
C MET A 51 -22.21 0.11 7.29
N LYS A 52 -22.88 1.06 6.63
CA LYS A 52 -23.22 2.37 7.18
C LYS A 52 -24.58 2.38 7.89
N GLY A 53 -25.58 1.71 7.35
CA GLY A 53 -26.93 1.58 7.91
C GLY A 53 -27.04 0.61 9.10
N ALA A 54 -26.19 -0.41 9.15
CA ALA A 54 -26.22 -1.46 10.16
C ALA A 54 -26.16 -0.93 11.61
N LYS A 55 -26.94 -1.53 12.52
CA LYS A 55 -26.89 -1.18 13.95
C LYS A 55 -25.66 -1.77 14.63
N ASP A 56 -25.34 -3.01 14.32
CA ASP A 56 -24.12 -3.69 14.71
C ASP A 56 -23.28 -3.91 13.45
N LYS A 57 -22.03 -3.44 13.46
CA LYS A 57 -21.14 -3.50 12.29
C LYS A 57 -20.44 -4.84 12.16
N GLN A 58 -20.28 -5.57 13.26
CA GLN A 58 -19.65 -6.87 13.27
C GLN A 58 -20.66 -7.90 12.75
N GLU A 59 -21.88 -7.90 13.30
CA GLU A 59 -22.98 -8.75 12.82
C GLU A 59 -23.20 -8.57 11.30
N GLU A 60 -23.36 -7.33 10.83
CA GLU A 60 -23.53 -7.06 9.39
C GLU A 60 -22.32 -7.50 8.56
N GLY A 61 -21.10 -7.41 9.11
CA GLY A 61 -19.88 -7.92 8.45
C GLY A 61 -19.89 -9.43 8.26
N ILE A 62 -20.47 -10.18 9.21
CA ILE A 62 -20.70 -11.62 9.10
C ILE A 62 -21.83 -11.88 8.09
N ASP A 63 -22.96 -11.18 8.17
CA ASP A 63 -24.08 -11.27 7.21
C ASP A 63 -23.60 -11.08 5.77
N ILE A 64 -22.85 -10.02 5.50
CA ILE A 64 -22.28 -9.71 4.18
C ILE A 64 -21.36 -10.85 3.70
N CYS A 65 -20.50 -11.38 4.57
CA CYS A 65 -19.60 -12.47 4.20
C CYS A 65 -20.37 -13.75 3.86
N VAL A 66 -21.40 -14.09 4.64
CA VAL A 66 -22.30 -15.24 4.41
C VAL A 66 -23.09 -15.06 3.11
N ASP A 67 -23.62 -13.86 2.83
CA ASP A 67 -24.31 -13.53 1.58
C ASP A 67 -23.39 -13.71 0.37
N ILE A 68 -22.14 -13.23 0.44
CA ILE A 68 -21.14 -13.40 -0.62
C ILE A 68 -20.80 -14.88 -0.83
N ILE A 69 -20.59 -15.66 0.25
CA ILE A 69 -20.34 -17.10 0.15
C ILE A 69 -21.50 -17.82 -0.56
N ASN A 70 -22.75 -17.47 -0.24
CA ASN A 70 -23.93 -18.04 -0.87
C ASN A 70 -23.99 -17.70 -2.38
N GLN A 71 -23.74 -16.44 -2.76
CA GLN A 71 -23.69 -16.02 -4.17
C GLN A 71 -22.54 -16.70 -4.94
N VAL A 72 -21.35 -16.77 -4.34
CA VAL A 72 -20.17 -17.41 -4.93
C VAL A 72 -20.39 -18.88 -5.19
N ARG A 73 -21.09 -19.57 -4.28
CA ARG A 73 -21.44 -21.00 -4.41
C ARG A 73 -22.39 -21.30 -5.58
N GLU A 74 -23.10 -20.31 -6.10
CA GLU A 74 -23.90 -20.44 -7.33
C GLU A 74 -23.07 -20.25 -8.62
N ILE A 75 -21.78 -19.91 -8.53
CA ILE A 75 -20.91 -19.74 -9.68
C ILE A 75 -20.28 -21.08 -10.07
N ASP A 76 -20.76 -21.65 -11.18
CA ASP A 76 -20.17 -22.83 -11.83
C ASP A 76 -18.63 -22.75 -11.93
N GLY A 77 -17.96 -23.85 -11.56
CA GLY A 77 -16.50 -23.99 -11.59
C GLY A 77 -15.79 -23.49 -10.33
N VAL A 78 -16.48 -22.83 -9.40
CA VAL A 78 -15.94 -22.54 -8.06
C VAL A 78 -16.07 -23.79 -7.19
N ALA A 79 -14.94 -24.28 -6.66
CA ALA A 79 -14.85 -25.47 -5.84
C ALA A 79 -15.04 -25.19 -4.33
N GLY A 80 -14.94 -23.93 -3.91
CA GLY A 80 -15.10 -23.53 -2.51
C GLY A 80 -14.72 -22.07 -2.25
N VAL A 81 -14.55 -21.73 -0.97
CA VAL A 81 -14.23 -20.38 -0.50
C VAL A 81 -13.02 -20.37 0.42
N HIS A 82 -12.21 -19.31 0.34
CA HIS A 82 -11.14 -18.97 1.26
C HIS A 82 -11.60 -17.79 2.12
N VAL A 83 -11.96 -18.05 3.38
CA VAL A 83 -12.49 -17.03 4.31
C VAL A 83 -11.33 -16.36 5.04
N MET A 84 -11.09 -15.09 4.71
CA MET A 84 -9.98 -14.28 5.23
C MET A 84 -10.51 -13.27 6.27
N ALA A 85 -10.68 -13.71 7.51
CA ALA A 85 -11.12 -12.85 8.62
C ALA A 85 -9.93 -12.19 9.33
N ILE A 86 -9.34 -11.18 8.68
CA ILE A 86 -8.13 -10.47 9.13
C ILE A 86 -8.35 -9.86 10.52
N GLU A 87 -7.50 -10.24 11.49
CA GLU A 87 -7.59 -9.85 12.91
C GLU A 87 -8.95 -10.18 13.55
N TRP A 88 -9.64 -11.20 13.04
CA TRP A 88 -10.96 -11.60 13.50
C TRP A 88 -11.22 -13.09 13.27
N GLU A 89 -10.20 -13.91 13.53
CA GLU A 89 -10.15 -15.32 13.20
C GLU A 89 -11.29 -16.12 13.88
N GLU A 90 -11.76 -15.68 15.05
CA GLU A 90 -12.88 -16.27 15.77
C GLU A 90 -14.21 -16.23 14.99
N ALA A 91 -14.40 -15.24 14.09
CA ALA A 91 -15.60 -15.14 13.26
C ALA A 91 -15.67 -16.20 12.16
N VAL A 92 -14.55 -16.84 11.79
CA VAL A 92 -14.53 -17.85 10.71
C VAL A 92 -15.42 -19.04 11.03
N ALA A 93 -15.45 -19.49 12.30
CA ALA A 93 -16.30 -20.60 12.73
C ALA A 93 -17.79 -20.27 12.54
N GLU A 94 -18.21 -19.09 12.99
CA GLU A 94 -19.59 -18.62 12.85
C GLU A 94 -19.98 -18.40 11.37
N ILE A 95 -19.12 -17.76 10.57
CA ILE A 95 -19.34 -17.59 9.12
C ILE A 95 -19.52 -18.95 8.43
N CYS A 96 -18.69 -19.95 8.75
CA CYS A 96 -18.81 -21.29 8.18
C CYS A 96 -20.09 -22.02 8.64
N GLU A 97 -20.51 -21.86 9.90
CA GLU A 97 -21.79 -22.42 10.39
C GLU A 97 -22.98 -21.76 9.69
N ARG A 98 -23.03 -20.42 9.66
CA ARG A 98 -24.11 -19.64 9.07
C ARG A 98 -24.23 -19.77 7.56
N ALA A 99 -23.10 -19.98 6.85
CA ALA A 99 -23.08 -20.30 5.43
C ALA A 99 -23.40 -21.77 5.12
N GLY A 100 -23.65 -22.62 6.13
CA GLY A 100 -23.96 -24.03 5.95
C GLY A 100 -22.79 -24.86 5.41
N LEU A 101 -21.56 -24.44 5.71
CA LEU A 101 -20.31 -25.15 5.35
C LEU A 101 -19.87 -26.17 6.41
N LEU A 102 -20.63 -26.27 7.52
CA LEU A 102 -20.47 -27.24 8.59
C LEU A 102 -21.70 -28.18 8.66
N PRO A 103 -21.53 -29.46 9.04
CA PRO A 103 -20.26 -30.14 9.30
C PRO A 103 -19.44 -30.34 8.01
N ARG A 104 -18.10 -30.38 8.14
CA ARG A 104 -17.22 -30.64 7.01
C ARG A 104 -17.49 -32.05 6.44
N PRO A 105 -17.42 -32.26 5.11
CA PRO A 105 -17.58 -33.58 4.52
C PRO A 105 -16.56 -34.57 5.08
N THR A 106 -17.00 -35.77 5.45
CA THR A 106 -16.10 -36.90 5.74
C THR A 106 -15.84 -37.68 4.46
N PHE A 107 -14.58 -37.81 4.09
CA PHE A 107 -14.13 -38.66 2.99
C PHE A 107 -13.59 -39.96 3.57
N GLU A 108 -13.88 -41.10 2.95
CA GLU A 108 -13.10 -42.31 3.21
C GLU A 108 -11.68 -42.08 2.68
N GLU A 109 -10.65 -42.50 3.43
CA GLU A 109 -9.27 -42.52 2.95
C GLU A 109 -9.13 -43.55 1.82
N SER A 110 -9.48 -43.14 0.59
CA SER A 110 -9.11 -43.89 -0.59
C SER A 110 -7.58 -43.96 -0.64
N ALA A 111 -7.04 -45.16 -0.77
CA ALA A 111 -5.61 -45.37 -0.91
C ALA A 111 -5.04 -44.39 -1.95
N ILE A 112 -4.00 -43.65 -1.54
CA ILE A 112 -3.34 -42.65 -2.38
C ILE A 112 -2.84 -43.39 -3.62
N ASP A 113 -3.43 -43.11 -4.78
CA ASP A 113 -2.99 -43.73 -6.03
C ASP A 113 -1.62 -43.12 -6.37
N GLU A 114 -0.55 -43.89 -6.13
CA GLU A 114 0.84 -43.40 -6.21
C GLU A 114 1.24 -42.93 -7.63
N THR A 115 0.37 -43.10 -8.63
CA THR A 115 0.53 -42.53 -9.96
C THR A 115 0.08 -41.07 -10.05
N VAL A 116 0.69 -40.19 -9.25
CA VAL A 116 0.91 -38.80 -9.72
C VAL A 116 2.01 -38.90 -10.77
N THR A 117 1.62 -39.20 -12.01
CA THR A 117 2.52 -38.99 -13.15
C THR A 117 2.89 -37.51 -13.13
N ALA A 118 4.20 -37.22 -13.03
CA ALA A 118 4.69 -35.85 -13.02
C ALA A 118 4.02 -35.07 -14.15
N PRO A 119 3.51 -33.85 -13.89
CA PRO A 119 2.88 -33.05 -14.93
C PRO A 119 3.85 -32.95 -16.11
N VAL A 120 3.33 -33.22 -17.31
CA VAL A 120 4.08 -32.99 -18.54
C VAL A 120 4.62 -31.57 -18.46
N ARG A 121 5.91 -31.37 -18.78
CA ARG A 121 6.56 -30.06 -18.78
C ARG A 121 5.85 -29.15 -19.79
N GLU A 122 4.76 -28.52 -19.38
CA GLU A 122 4.18 -27.41 -20.11
C GLU A 122 5.18 -26.27 -20.03
N THR A 123 5.72 -25.94 -21.20
CA THR A 123 6.41 -24.67 -21.37
C THR A 123 5.38 -23.60 -21.09
N ILE A 124 5.63 -22.72 -20.12
CA ILE A 124 4.80 -21.53 -19.93
C ILE A 124 5.04 -20.66 -21.15
N ILE A 125 4.22 -20.85 -22.19
CA ILE A 125 4.14 -19.93 -23.31
C ILE A 125 3.39 -18.72 -22.76
N VAL A 126 4.16 -17.79 -22.19
CA VAL A 126 3.78 -16.38 -22.22
C VAL A 126 3.48 -16.11 -23.69
N ARG A 127 2.22 -15.78 -24.00
CA ARG A 127 1.91 -15.30 -25.33
C ARG A 127 2.71 -14.03 -25.52
N GLU A 128 3.75 -14.11 -26.34
CA GLU A 128 4.14 -12.96 -27.14
C GLU A 128 2.86 -12.56 -27.87
N GLU A 129 2.19 -11.51 -27.42
CA GLU A 129 1.20 -10.85 -28.25
C GLU A 129 1.96 -10.40 -29.48
N GLU A 130 1.66 -11.06 -30.61
CA GLU A 130 2.33 -10.77 -31.87
C GLU A 130 2.22 -9.27 -32.12
N ALA A 131 3.38 -8.62 -32.31
CA ALA A 131 3.50 -7.23 -32.70
C ALA A 131 2.95 -7.03 -34.12
N ALA A 132 1.63 -7.11 -34.22
CA ALA A 132 0.81 -7.04 -35.43
C ALA A 132 -0.39 -6.08 -35.24
N VAL A 133 -0.28 -5.17 -34.26
CA VAL A 133 -1.11 -3.97 -34.12
C VAL A 133 -0.18 -2.75 -34.19
N GLY A 134 -0.53 -1.77 -35.03
CA GLY A 134 0.02 -0.42 -34.96
C GLY A 134 1.53 -0.22 -35.17
N VAL A 135 1.95 0.01 -36.42
CA VAL A 135 3.23 0.70 -36.71
C VAL A 135 3.28 2.11 -36.07
N GLU A 136 2.13 2.66 -35.66
CA GLU A 136 2.01 3.92 -34.91
C GLU A 136 2.19 3.74 -33.39
N GLU A 137 1.77 2.61 -32.78
CA GLU A 137 1.89 2.38 -31.33
C GLU A 137 3.35 2.10 -30.92
N ASN A 138 4.09 1.36 -31.75
CA ASN A 138 5.50 1.08 -31.49
C ASN A 138 6.35 2.39 -31.53
N ARG A 139 5.96 3.35 -32.37
CA ARG A 139 6.59 4.67 -32.40
C ARG A 139 6.29 5.51 -31.16
N ALA A 140 5.09 5.40 -30.59
CA ALA A 140 4.76 6.03 -29.32
C ALA A 140 5.59 5.43 -28.16
N GLY A 141 5.81 4.11 -28.17
CA GLY A 141 6.72 3.44 -27.23
C GLY A 141 8.16 3.94 -27.33
N GLU A 142 8.71 4.03 -28.55
CA GLU A 142 10.05 4.59 -28.80
C GLU A 142 10.17 6.07 -28.40
N GLU A 143 9.15 6.90 -28.68
CA GLU A 143 9.12 8.32 -28.29
C GLU A 143 9.02 8.52 -26.76
N ILE A 144 8.23 7.69 -26.06
CA ILE A 144 8.17 7.67 -24.59
C ILE A 144 9.52 7.25 -24.01
N LEU A 145 10.16 6.23 -24.58
CA LEU A 145 11.46 5.74 -24.11
C LEU A 145 12.58 6.76 -24.37
N ALA A 146 12.59 7.43 -25.52
CA ALA A 146 13.51 8.51 -25.82
C ALA A 146 13.35 9.66 -24.81
N ARG A 147 12.11 10.08 -24.55
CA ARG A 147 11.81 11.13 -23.57
C ARG A 147 12.22 10.73 -22.14
N ALA A 148 12.00 9.47 -21.73
CA ALA A 148 12.45 8.97 -20.43
C ALA A 148 13.99 8.95 -20.32
N LYS A 149 14.71 8.68 -21.40
CA LYS A 149 16.18 8.78 -21.46
C LYS A 149 16.69 10.22 -21.42
N GLU A 150 16.00 11.16 -22.09
CA GLU A 150 16.30 12.59 -22.00
C GLU A 150 16.05 13.14 -20.59
N GLU A 151 14.95 12.74 -19.96
CA GLU A 151 14.62 13.06 -18.57
C GLU A 151 15.67 12.49 -17.61
N ALA A 152 16.03 11.21 -17.75
CA ALA A 152 17.10 10.59 -16.98
C ALA A 152 18.45 11.31 -17.18
N ALA A 153 18.81 11.68 -18.41
CA ALA A 153 20.02 12.46 -18.70
C ALA A 153 20.00 13.85 -18.03
N SER A 154 18.83 14.50 -17.97
CA SER A 154 18.63 15.76 -17.23
C SER A 154 18.82 15.57 -15.73
N ILE A 155 18.24 14.51 -15.14
CA ILE A 155 18.39 14.16 -13.71
C ILE A 155 19.87 13.86 -13.39
N ILE A 156 20.55 13.07 -14.23
CA ILE A 156 21.99 12.76 -14.09
C ILE A 156 22.83 14.05 -14.14
N ALA A 157 22.51 14.99 -15.05
CA ALA A 157 23.22 16.25 -15.16
C ALA A 157 22.98 17.16 -13.94
N ALA A 158 21.73 17.25 -13.46
CA ALA A 158 21.37 18.03 -12.28
C ALA A 158 22.04 17.48 -11.01
N ALA A 159 21.95 16.17 -10.76
CA ALA A 159 22.54 15.53 -9.59
C ALA A 159 24.07 15.69 -9.55
N ARG A 160 24.75 15.59 -10.70
CA ARG A 160 26.20 15.85 -10.78
C ARG A 160 26.55 17.31 -10.50
N ALA A 161 25.79 18.26 -11.05
CA ALA A 161 26.00 19.69 -10.80
C ALA A 161 25.77 20.07 -9.32
N GLU A 162 24.78 19.47 -8.67
CA GLU A 162 24.50 19.65 -7.24
C GLU A 162 25.61 19.05 -6.36
N ALA A 163 26.05 17.82 -6.64
CA ALA A 163 27.15 17.18 -5.93
C ALA A 163 28.47 17.95 -6.07
N ASP A 164 28.74 18.54 -7.24
CA ASP A 164 29.94 19.39 -7.43
C ASP A 164 29.80 20.74 -6.72
N LEU A 165 28.61 21.33 -6.68
CA LEU A 165 28.34 22.55 -5.91
C LEU A 165 28.56 22.31 -4.40
N LEU A 166 28.04 21.21 -3.85
CA LEU A 166 28.26 20.81 -2.45
C LEU A 166 29.75 20.57 -2.14
N LYS A 167 30.50 19.91 -3.03
CA LYS A 167 31.97 19.76 -2.89
C LYS A 167 32.68 21.11 -2.84
N THR A 168 32.30 22.07 -3.69
CA THR A 168 32.92 23.41 -3.68
C THR A 168 32.56 24.22 -2.42
N GLN A 169 31.37 24.03 -1.85
CA GLN A 169 30.98 24.64 -0.57
C GLN A 169 31.73 24.02 0.61
N ALA A 170 31.87 22.69 0.65
CA ALA A 170 32.64 21.99 1.67
C ALA A 170 34.14 22.35 1.65
N ALA A 171 34.70 22.63 0.47
CA ALA A 171 36.08 23.09 0.30
C ALA A 171 36.28 24.60 0.60
N GLY A 172 35.22 25.36 0.90
CA GLY A 172 35.22 26.82 0.96
C GLY A 172 34.96 27.46 2.34
N GLY A 173 34.94 26.67 3.42
CA GLY A 173 34.70 27.19 4.78
C GLY A 173 35.93 27.85 5.42
N PRO A 174 35.85 29.09 5.95
CA PRO A 174 36.93 29.69 6.73
C PRO A 174 37.00 29.11 8.15
N GLU A 175 38.22 28.99 8.71
CA GLU A 175 38.40 28.75 10.14
C GLU A 175 37.78 29.91 10.95
N ILE A 176 36.84 29.57 11.85
CA ILE A 176 36.31 30.53 12.84
C ILE A 176 36.98 30.24 14.18
N GLU A 177 37.90 31.11 14.59
CA GLU A 177 38.42 31.12 15.96
C GLU A 177 37.28 31.27 16.97
N ARG A 178 37.15 30.31 17.88
CA ARG A 178 36.25 30.42 19.04
C ARG A 178 36.84 31.35 20.10
N THR A 179 36.68 32.66 19.92
CA THR A 179 36.77 33.61 21.05
C THR A 179 35.51 33.48 21.91
N GLY A 180 35.66 33.01 23.14
CA GLY A 180 34.53 32.77 24.03
C GLY A 180 34.04 34.03 24.75
N GLU A 181 32.74 34.31 24.64
CA GLU A 181 32.00 35.11 25.62
C GLU A 181 30.92 34.25 26.30
N LYS A 182 30.81 34.40 27.62
CA LYS A 182 29.73 33.81 28.42
C LYS A 182 28.53 34.73 28.37
N ILE A 183 27.35 34.18 28.11
CA ILE A 183 26.08 34.80 28.52
C ILE A 183 25.42 33.84 29.53
N ALA A 184 24.94 34.41 30.64
CA ALA A 184 24.36 33.66 31.75
C ALA A 184 22.92 33.22 31.43
N GLY A 185 22.45 32.18 32.12
CA GLY A 185 21.14 31.58 31.88
C GLY A 185 19.96 32.43 32.35
N VAL A 186 18.78 32.02 31.86
CA VAL A 186 17.46 32.38 32.38
C VAL A 186 16.68 31.07 32.49
N GLU A 187 15.94 30.89 33.59
CA GLU A 187 15.14 29.68 33.90
C GLU A 187 13.77 29.72 33.20
N ASP A 188 13.04 28.60 33.26
CA ASP A 188 11.67 28.40 32.74
C ASP A 188 10.67 29.51 33.15
N ASP A 189 9.74 29.84 32.24
CA ASP A 189 8.30 29.80 32.54
C ASP A 189 7.46 29.65 31.25
N ALA A 190 6.21 29.19 31.40
CA ALA A 190 5.32 28.77 30.32
C ALA A 190 4.63 29.92 29.54
N GLY A 191 4.29 29.68 28.27
CA GLY A 191 3.53 30.63 27.45
C GLY A 191 3.24 30.18 26.02
N GLU A 192 2.29 29.26 25.83
CA GLU A 192 1.74 28.96 24.49
C GLU A 192 0.82 30.09 23.97
N HIS A 193 0.67 30.15 22.64
CA HIS A 193 -0.24 31.01 21.88
C HIS A 193 0.10 32.51 21.70
N GLU A 194 1.16 32.82 20.94
CA GLU A 194 1.15 34.02 20.06
C GLU A 194 1.99 33.90 18.75
N MET A 195 2.50 32.71 18.42
CA MET A 195 3.44 32.51 17.30
C MET A 195 2.87 31.58 16.20
N ASN A 196 1.86 32.05 15.44
CA ASN A 196 1.45 31.43 14.15
C ASN A 196 0.79 32.44 13.17
N GLU A 197 0.57 33.70 13.54
CA GLU A 197 -0.06 34.65 12.60
C GLU A 197 0.92 35.13 11.50
N LYS A 198 2.19 35.30 11.86
CA LYS A 198 3.25 35.73 10.92
C LYS A 198 3.58 34.67 9.87
N GLU A 199 3.60 33.40 10.24
CA GLU A 199 3.87 32.27 9.35
C GLU A 199 2.68 32.01 8.41
N ARG A 200 1.46 32.06 8.96
CA ARG A 200 0.22 32.03 8.16
C ARG A 200 0.14 33.18 7.14
N LEU A 201 0.60 34.38 7.49
CA LEU A 201 0.68 35.50 6.55
C LEU A 201 1.72 35.27 5.44
N MET A 202 2.92 34.76 5.76
CA MET A 202 3.93 34.39 4.76
C MET A 202 3.44 33.26 3.83
N ALA A 203 2.74 32.25 4.36
CA ALA A 203 2.15 31.20 3.54
C ALA A 203 1.08 31.74 2.56
N LEU A 204 0.22 32.65 3.04
CA LEU A 204 -0.78 33.33 2.20
C LEU A 204 -0.14 34.24 1.13
N GLU A 205 0.99 34.87 1.43
CA GLU A 205 1.73 35.70 0.48
C GLU A 205 2.46 34.86 -0.59
N SER A 206 3.11 33.76 -0.17
CA SER A 206 3.73 32.78 -1.07
C SER A 206 2.71 32.14 -2.02
N MET A 207 1.53 31.78 -1.51
CA MET A 207 0.45 31.22 -2.34
C MET A 207 -0.09 32.24 -3.35
N LYS A 208 -0.20 33.53 -3.00
CA LYS A 208 -0.57 34.60 -3.94
C LYS A 208 0.47 34.78 -5.05
N LEU A 209 1.76 34.78 -4.69
CA LEU A 209 2.87 34.81 -5.66
C LEU A 209 2.82 33.62 -6.63
N GLY A 210 2.51 32.41 -6.14
CA GLY A 210 2.28 31.23 -6.97
C GLY A 210 1.10 31.38 -7.94
N LEU A 211 -0.04 31.91 -7.47
CA LEU A 211 -1.22 32.16 -8.32
C LEU A 211 -0.93 33.23 -9.39
N GLU A 212 -0.21 34.31 -9.06
CA GLU A 212 0.18 35.33 -10.05
C GLU A 212 1.20 34.80 -11.07
N ALA A 213 2.13 33.94 -10.65
CA ALA A 213 3.05 33.25 -11.56
C ALA A 213 2.30 32.35 -12.55
N LEU A 214 1.30 31.59 -12.08
CA LEU A 214 0.40 30.79 -12.92
C LEU A 214 -0.41 31.65 -13.90
N LYS A 215 -1.06 32.71 -13.41
CA LYS A 215 -1.81 33.66 -14.24
C LYS A 215 -0.95 34.24 -15.37
N LYS A 216 0.32 34.57 -15.08
CA LYS A 216 1.31 35.08 -16.03
C LYS A 216 1.81 34.00 -17.00
N ALA A 217 2.07 32.79 -16.54
CA ALA A 217 2.56 31.67 -17.36
C ALA A 217 1.54 31.24 -18.43
N TYR A 218 0.25 31.28 -18.10
CA TYR A 218 -0.85 30.91 -19.00
C TYR A 218 -1.53 32.09 -19.70
N GLY A 219 -1.02 33.32 -19.53
CA GLY A 219 -1.51 34.51 -20.25
C GLY A 219 -2.95 34.92 -19.92
N LEU A 220 -3.46 34.54 -18.74
CA LEU A 220 -4.85 34.75 -18.34
C LEU A 220 -5.08 36.19 -17.89
N ASN A 221 -6.14 36.83 -18.42
CA ASN A 221 -6.60 38.10 -17.88
C ASN A 221 -7.39 37.91 -16.58
N ASP A 222 -7.63 39.00 -15.86
CA ASP A 222 -8.25 39.01 -14.52
C ASP A 222 -9.63 38.32 -14.51
N ASP A 223 -10.48 38.65 -15.49
CA ASP A 223 -11.83 38.07 -15.61
C ASP A 223 -11.79 36.56 -15.92
N GLN A 224 -10.84 36.11 -16.77
CA GLN A 224 -10.63 34.70 -17.08
C GLN A 224 -10.09 33.92 -15.88
N PHE A 225 -9.18 34.52 -15.10
CA PHE A 225 -8.62 33.92 -13.91
C PHE A 225 -9.68 33.79 -12.80
N GLU A 226 -10.49 34.83 -12.59
CA GLU A 226 -11.60 34.78 -11.63
C GLU A 226 -12.70 33.79 -12.05
N ALA A 227 -12.97 33.67 -13.35
CA ALA A 227 -13.87 32.64 -13.88
C ALA A 227 -13.33 31.22 -13.65
N LEU A 228 -12.02 30.99 -13.83
CA LEU A 228 -11.38 29.69 -13.57
C LEU A 228 -11.47 29.31 -12.08
N MET A 229 -11.21 30.26 -11.18
CA MET A 229 -11.33 30.05 -9.72
C MET A 229 -12.78 29.77 -9.29
N LYS A 230 -13.77 30.41 -9.92
CA LYS A 230 -15.21 30.10 -9.72
C LYS A 230 -15.59 28.73 -10.29
N PHE A 231 -14.96 28.28 -11.36
CA PHE A 231 -15.19 26.95 -11.94
C PHE A 231 -14.67 25.82 -11.04
N ALA A 232 -13.44 25.95 -10.53
CA ALA A 232 -12.88 25.03 -9.54
C ALA A 232 -13.70 24.98 -8.23
N SER A 233 -14.28 26.12 -7.84
CA SER A 233 -15.21 26.20 -6.69
C SER A 233 -16.56 25.51 -6.96
N ALA A 234 -17.00 25.43 -8.20
CA ALA A 234 -18.27 24.78 -8.60
C ALA A 234 -18.12 23.26 -8.76
N GLU A 235 -16.96 22.77 -9.20
CA GLU A 235 -16.64 21.34 -9.30
C GLU A 235 -16.71 20.65 -7.92
N ALA A 236 -16.19 21.32 -6.88
CA ALA A 236 -16.29 20.88 -5.48
C ALA A 236 -17.74 20.87 -4.91
N ILE A 237 -18.68 21.54 -5.57
CA ILE A 237 -20.11 21.53 -5.22
C ILE A 237 -20.87 20.44 -5.99
N LEU A 238 -20.48 20.17 -7.24
CA LEU A 238 -21.12 19.17 -8.11
C LEU A 238 -20.75 17.72 -7.77
N GLN A 239 -19.61 17.46 -7.09
CA GLN A 239 -19.26 16.11 -6.60
C GLN A 239 -19.98 15.69 -5.29
N LYS A 240 -21.06 16.38 -4.89
CA LYS A 240 -21.99 15.92 -3.85
C LYS A 240 -23.36 15.60 -4.43
N GLU A 241 -23.60 14.32 -4.72
CA GLU A 241 -24.95 13.85 -5.02
C GLU A 241 -25.83 13.75 -3.75
N PRO A 242 -27.17 13.90 -3.90
CA PRO A 242 -28.06 14.21 -2.78
C PRO A 242 -28.54 12.98 -1.99
N PRO A 243 -29.05 13.17 -0.74
CA PRO A 243 -29.65 12.08 0.03
C PRO A 243 -31.07 11.74 -0.48
N THR A 244 -31.34 10.44 -0.71
CA THR A 244 -32.69 9.93 -1.02
C THR A 244 -33.07 8.69 -0.20
N GLY A 245 -34.34 8.64 0.22
CA GLY A 245 -35.06 7.48 0.77
C GLY A 245 -36.31 7.97 1.54
N SER A 246 -37.45 7.28 1.64
CA SER A 246 -38.04 6.08 1.00
C SER A 246 -39.51 5.97 1.47
N GLY A 247 -40.52 5.38 0.80
CA GLY A 247 -40.61 4.63 -0.47
C GLY A 247 -42.01 3.95 -0.57
N ALA A 248 -42.17 2.91 -1.42
CA ALA A 248 -43.30 1.95 -1.48
C ALA A 248 -44.70 2.42 -1.99
N PRO A 249 -45.58 1.52 -2.53
CA PRO A 249 -45.29 0.30 -3.31
C PRO A 249 -46.22 -0.02 -4.54
N ALA A 250 -45.61 -0.65 -5.56
CA ALA A 250 -46.04 -1.87 -6.30
C ALA A 250 -47.22 -1.95 -7.32
N ARG A 251 -47.00 -2.89 -8.28
CA ARG A 251 -47.85 -3.51 -9.34
C ARG A 251 -48.11 -2.67 -10.62
N GLY A 252 -47.89 -3.20 -11.84
CA GLY A 252 -47.29 -4.48 -12.24
C GLY A 252 -47.31 -4.76 -13.77
N THR A 253 -46.59 -5.82 -14.19
CA THR A 253 -46.68 -6.58 -15.46
C THR A 253 -46.37 -5.91 -16.83
N VAL A 254 -45.09 -5.97 -17.22
CA VAL A 254 -44.53 -6.69 -18.42
C VAL A 254 -45.26 -6.62 -19.79
N ALA A 255 -44.63 -5.90 -20.74
CA ALA A 255 -44.21 -6.27 -22.14
C ALA A 255 -45.21 -6.93 -23.15
N PRO A 256 -44.94 -6.96 -24.49
CA PRO A 256 -43.70 -6.59 -25.20
C PRO A 256 -43.87 -5.71 -26.48
N ALA A 257 -42.72 -5.49 -27.14
CA ALA A 257 -42.48 -4.82 -28.43
C ALA A 257 -42.50 -5.84 -29.61
N PRO A 258 -42.17 -5.49 -30.89
CA PRO A 258 -42.73 -4.40 -31.73
C PRO A 258 -42.93 -4.75 -33.25
N VAL A 259 -43.45 -3.77 -34.01
CA VAL A 259 -43.46 -3.52 -35.50
C VAL A 259 -43.69 -4.66 -36.52
N ALA A 260 -44.71 -4.49 -37.40
CA ALA A 260 -44.61 -4.68 -38.87
C ALA A 260 -45.90 -4.22 -39.62
N GLY A 261 -45.76 -3.76 -40.87
CA GLY A 261 -46.81 -3.86 -41.92
C GLY A 261 -47.60 -2.59 -42.30
N ASP A 262 -47.67 -2.29 -43.61
CA ASP A 262 -48.34 -1.11 -44.19
C ASP A 262 -49.55 -1.50 -45.09
N LYS A 263 -50.72 -0.84 -44.89
CA LYS A 263 -51.87 -0.66 -45.83
C LYS A 263 -52.62 -1.94 -46.34
N PRO A 264 -53.73 -1.84 -47.15
CA PRO A 264 -54.49 -0.65 -47.62
C PRO A 264 -56.06 -0.68 -47.56
N VAL A 265 -56.69 0.52 -47.41
CA VAL A 265 -57.79 1.11 -48.26
C VAL A 265 -59.28 0.61 -48.21
N THR A 266 -60.21 1.56 -48.50
CA THR A 266 -61.66 1.47 -48.86
C THR A 266 -62.69 1.10 -47.76
N ALA A 267 -63.95 1.59 -47.71
CA ALA A 267 -64.75 2.58 -48.48
C ALA A 267 -65.94 3.13 -47.62
N PRO A 268 -66.76 4.14 -48.05
CA PRO A 268 -67.58 4.98 -47.14
C PRO A 268 -69.12 5.01 -47.42
N ALA A 269 -69.82 5.98 -46.76
CA ALA A 269 -71.16 6.56 -47.05
C ALA A 269 -72.40 5.84 -46.42
N THR A 270 -73.58 6.46 -46.16
CA THR A 270 -74.21 7.75 -46.60
C THR A 270 -75.34 8.20 -45.59
N PRO A 271 -75.99 9.38 -45.72
CA PRO A 271 -76.97 9.98 -44.76
C PRO A 271 -78.45 9.60 -45.08
N THR A 272 -79.53 10.12 -44.47
CA THR A 272 -80.14 11.49 -44.47
C THR A 272 -81.26 11.53 -43.38
N ASP A 273 -81.88 12.64 -42.94
CA ASP A 273 -82.91 13.42 -43.67
C ASP A 273 -83.32 14.73 -42.93
N ALA A 274 -84.08 15.60 -43.60
CA ALA A 274 -84.56 16.90 -43.07
C ALA A 274 -86.08 17.08 -43.26
N VAL A 275 -86.74 17.99 -42.52
CA VAL A 275 -87.89 18.84 -42.97
C VAL A 275 -88.38 19.85 -41.89
N VAL A 276 -88.29 21.14 -42.25
CA VAL A 276 -89.17 22.30 -42.01
C VAL A 276 -90.20 22.32 -40.85
N GLN A 277 -90.12 23.37 -39.99
CA GLN A 277 -91.27 24.26 -39.72
C GLN A 277 -90.88 25.66 -39.20
N GLN A 278 -91.34 26.70 -39.89
CA GLN A 278 -91.28 28.13 -39.53
C GLN A 278 -92.67 28.76 -39.74
N ALA A 279 -93.05 29.74 -38.91
CA ALA A 279 -93.64 31.02 -39.33
C ALA A 279 -94.23 31.81 -38.15
N LYS A 280 -93.49 32.81 -37.64
CA LYS A 280 -94.03 34.13 -37.27
C LYS A 280 -92.87 35.11 -37.05
N GLU A 281 -92.89 36.20 -37.80
CA GLU A 281 -91.79 37.15 -37.93
C GLU A 281 -91.88 38.33 -36.95
N SER A 282 -90.77 39.05 -36.81
CA SER A 282 -90.67 40.44 -36.29
C SER A 282 -90.96 40.68 -34.79
N LYS A 283 -89.93 40.47 -33.95
CA LYS A 283 -89.41 41.42 -32.92
C LYS A 283 -88.35 40.77 -32.03
N ALA A 284 -87.07 40.78 -32.45
CA ALA A 284 -85.91 40.44 -31.61
C ALA A 284 -84.58 40.90 -32.23
N GLN A 285 -84.42 42.19 -32.56
CA GLN A 285 -83.10 42.79 -32.85
C GLN A 285 -82.55 43.47 -31.59
N GLN A 286 -82.28 42.68 -30.54
CA GLN A 286 -81.73 43.21 -29.29
C GLN A 286 -81.03 42.16 -28.40
N GLU A 287 -80.36 41.15 -28.96
CA GLU A 287 -79.80 40.03 -28.17
C GLU A 287 -78.51 39.40 -28.73
N VAL A 288 -77.73 40.15 -29.54
CA VAL A 288 -76.50 39.62 -30.21
C VAL A 288 -75.21 40.37 -29.80
N THR A 289 -75.28 41.28 -28.82
CA THR A 289 -74.10 42.01 -28.29
C THR A 289 -73.78 41.74 -26.82
N SER A 290 -74.59 40.94 -26.10
CA SER A 290 -74.34 40.59 -24.69
C SER A 290 -73.48 39.33 -24.52
N GLN A 291 -73.75 38.27 -25.31
CA GLN A 291 -73.11 36.95 -25.10
C GLN A 291 -71.60 36.94 -25.34
N ALA A 292 -71.08 37.80 -26.21
CA ALA A 292 -69.65 37.84 -26.56
C ALA A 292 -68.77 38.53 -25.50
N GLU A 293 -69.34 39.40 -24.65
CA GLU A 293 -68.59 40.10 -23.60
C GLU A 293 -68.48 39.30 -22.29
N GLU A 294 -69.43 38.40 -22.01
CA GLU A 294 -69.41 37.56 -20.81
C GLU A 294 -68.37 36.43 -20.91
N ASP A 295 -68.29 35.75 -22.06
CA ASP A 295 -67.31 34.66 -22.28
C ASP A 295 -65.85 35.15 -22.24
N ALA A 296 -65.60 36.39 -22.66
CA ALA A 296 -64.27 37.01 -22.58
C ALA A 296 -63.85 37.26 -21.12
N LYS A 297 -64.73 37.84 -20.31
CA LYS A 297 -64.49 38.11 -18.88
C LYS A 297 -64.35 36.82 -18.05
N ALA A 298 -65.10 35.77 -18.39
CA ALA A 298 -65.01 34.48 -17.72
C ALA A 298 -63.62 33.82 -17.91
N LYS A 299 -63.05 33.87 -19.10
CA LYS A 299 -61.70 33.33 -19.38
C LYS A 299 -60.59 34.10 -18.68
N GLU A 300 -60.67 35.43 -18.64
CA GLU A 300 -59.64 36.27 -18.01
C GLU A 300 -59.64 36.09 -16.48
N ALA A 301 -60.82 36.02 -15.85
CA ALA A 301 -60.96 35.75 -14.42
C ALA A 301 -60.47 34.34 -14.02
N ALA A 302 -60.67 33.33 -14.87
CA ALA A 302 -60.16 31.98 -14.64
C ALA A 302 -58.62 31.93 -14.69
N LYS A 303 -58.00 32.62 -15.66
CA LYS A 303 -56.53 32.69 -15.76
C LYS A 303 -55.91 33.41 -14.55
N ALA A 304 -56.48 34.53 -14.13
CA ALA A 304 -56.00 35.30 -12.98
C ALA A 304 -56.07 34.50 -11.66
N ARG A 305 -57.10 33.67 -11.47
CA ARG A 305 -57.17 32.75 -10.31
C ARG A 305 -56.09 31.67 -10.35
N ALA A 306 -55.84 31.06 -11.51
CA ALA A 306 -54.83 30.01 -11.65
C ALA A 306 -53.40 30.53 -11.37
N GLU A 307 -53.05 31.72 -11.88
CA GLU A 307 -51.74 32.35 -11.58
C GLU A 307 -51.60 32.75 -10.10
N ALA A 308 -52.68 33.24 -9.47
CA ALA A 308 -52.67 33.57 -8.04
C ALA A 308 -52.51 32.34 -7.14
N GLU A 309 -53.20 31.24 -7.46
CA GLU A 309 -53.11 29.98 -6.71
C GLU A 309 -51.74 29.30 -6.88
N ALA A 310 -51.19 29.29 -8.10
CA ALA A 310 -49.84 28.79 -8.37
C ALA A 310 -48.77 29.59 -7.59
N LYS A 311 -48.88 30.93 -7.58
CA LYS A 311 -47.95 31.80 -6.85
C LYS A 311 -48.04 31.59 -5.33
N ALA A 312 -49.26 31.52 -4.78
CA ALA A 312 -49.47 31.27 -3.35
C ALA A 312 -48.92 29.90 -2.91
N LYS A 313 -49.05 28.87 -3.76
CA LYS A 313 -48.49 27.54 -3.49
C LYS A 313 -46.97 27.54 -3.50
N ALA A 314 -46.34 28.17 -4.49
CA ALA A 314 -44.88 28.30 -4.58
C ALA A 314 -44.29 29.10 -3.40
N GLU A 315 -44.96 30.16 -2.96
CA GLU A 315 -44.51 31.00 -1.85
C GLU A 315 -44.66 30.28 -0.49
N ALA A 316 -45.70 29.47 -0.32
CA ALA A 316 -45.87 28.60 0.85
C ALA A 316 -44.82 27.46 0.89
N GLU A 317 -44.52 26.84 -0.26
CA GLU A 317 -43.53 25.76 -0.37
C GLU A 317 -42.10 26.27 -0.14
N ALA A 318 -41.76 27.44 -0.68
CA ALA A 318 -40.48 28.11 -0.41
C ALA A 318 -40.32 28.46 1.08
N LYS A 319 -41.37 28.96 1.73
CA LYS A 319 -41.34 29.27 3.17
C LYS A 319 -41.18 28.02 4.03
N ALA A 320 -41.92 26.95 3.73
CA ALA A 320 -41.80 25.68 4.43
C ALA A 320 -40.40 25.06 4.28
N LYS A 321 -39.80 25.14 3.09
CA LYS A 321 -38.43 24.66 2.84
C LYS A 321 -37.38 25.45 3.63
N ALA A 322 -37.48 26.79 3.64
CA ALA A 322 -36.57 27.64 4.40
C ALA A 322 -36.67 27.41 5.93
N GLU A 323 -37.88 27.19 6.45
CA GLU A 323 -38.11 26.93 7.88
C GLU A 323 -37.60 25.53 8.30
N ALA A 324 -37.74 24.53 7.42
CA ALA A 324 -37.15 23.20 7.62
C ALA A 324 -35.61 23.20 7.57
N GLU A 325 -35.02 23.92 6.61
CA GLU A 325 -33.56 24.04 6.46
C GLU A 325 -32.93 24.79 7.64
N ALA A 326 -33.56 25.87 8.12
CA ALA A 326 -33.13 26.58 9.32
C ALA A 326 -33.16 25.69 10.57
N LYS A 327 -34.20 24.86 10.73
CA LYS A 327 -34.33 23.92 11.84
C LYS A 327 -33.27 22.81 11.78
N ALA A 328 -33.05 22.21 10.61
CA ALA A 328 -32.05 21.18 10.41
C ALA A 328 -30.62 21.70 10.67
N LYS A 329 -30.33 22.94 10.26
CA LYS A 329 -29.04 23.59 10.53
C LYS A 329 -28.84 23.85 12.03
N ALA A 330 -29.89 24.26 12.75
CA ALA A 330 -29.84 24.45 14.20
C ALA A 330 -29.64 23.13 14.98
N GLU A 331 -30.29 22.02 14.57
CA GLU A 331 -30.07 20.70 15.17
C GLU A 331 -28.65 20.17 14.89
N ALA A 332 -28.14 20.35 13.66
CA ALA A 332 -26.78 19.96 13.31
C ALA A 332 -25.72 20.74 14.11
N GLU A 333 -25.90 22.05 14.27
CA GLU A 333 -24.98 22.90 15.06
C GLU A 333 -25.05 22.57 16.57
N ALA A 334 -26.25 22.27 17.09
CA ALA A 334 -26.42 21.81 18.47
C ALA A 334 -25.75 20.45 18.72
N LYS A 335 -25.90 19.50 17.79
CA LYS A 335 -25.25 18.18 17.88
C LYS A 335 -23.72 18.29 17.78
N ALA A 336 -23.20 19.09 16.84
CA ALA A 336 -21.76 19.32 16.70
C ALA A 336 -21.15 19.95 17.96
N LYS A 337 -21.84 20.90 18.61
CA LYS A 337 -21.41 21.49 19.89
C LYS A 337 -21.46 20.48 21.04
N ALA A 338 -22.43 19.57 21.04
CA ALA A 338 -22.51 18.49 22.04
C ALA A 338 -21.39 17.45 21.87
N GLU A 339 -21.11 17.00 20.63
CA GLU A 339 -20.01 16.09 20.32
C GLU A 339 -18.64 16.72 20.61
N ALA A 340 -18.42 17.99 20.25
CA ALA A 340 -17.18 18.71 20.55
C ALA A 340 -16.97 18.83 22.07
N LYS A 341 -18.01 19.16 22.84
CA LYS A 341 -17.94 19.23 24.30
C LYS A 341 -17.67 17.85 24.92
N ALA A 342 -18.34 16.80 24.45
CA ALA A 342 -18.10 15.43 24.92
C ALA A 342 -16.68 14.94 24.62
N LYS A 343 -16.12 15.30 23.45
CA LYS A 343 -14.72 15.00 23.10
C LYS A 343 -13.75 15.74 24.00
N GLN A 344 -13.98 17.02 24.29
CA GLN A 344 -13.15 17.81 25.21
C GLN A 344 -13.22 17.28 26.65
N GLU A 345 -14.40 16.89 27.16
CA GLU A 345 -14.54 16.27 28.47
C GLU A 345 -13.86 14.88 28.53
N ALA A 346 -13.89 14.11 27.44
CA ALA A 346 -13.18 12.83 27.34
C ALA A 346 -11.65 13.00 27.26
N GLU A 347 -11.14 13.92 26.44
CA GLU A 347 -9.70 14.25 26.35
C GLU A 347 -9.17 14.82 27.66
N ALA A 348 -9.92 15.70 28.34
CA ALA A 348 -9.55 16.21 29.65
C ALA A 348 -9.50 15.10 30.71
N LYS A 349 -10.45 14.16 30.68
CA LYS A 349 -10.44 13.00 31.58
C LYS A 349 -9.28 12.04 31.28
N ALA A 350 -9.01 11.76 30.00
CA ALA A 350 -7.90 10.91 29.58
C ALA A 350 -6.55 11.51 30.00
N ARG A 351 -6.32 12.81 29.76
CA ARG A 351 -5.13 13.54 30.25
C ARG A 351 -5.03 13.52 31.77
N ALA A 352 -6.13 13.65 32.51
CA ALA A 352 -6.11 13.57 33.96
C ALA A 352 -5.80 12.16 34.50
N GLU A 353 -6.29 11.09 33.86
CA GLU A 353 -5.92 9.70 34.17
C GLU A 353 -4.46 9.41 33.80
N GLU A 354 -3.98 9.91 32.66
CA GLU A 354 -2.59 9.81 32.21
C GLU A 354 -1.63 10.55 33.15
N GLU A 355 -1.93 11.79 33.53
CA GLU A 355 -1.13 12.59 34.46
C GLU A 355 -1.13 11.98 35.87
N ALA A 356 -2.25 11.38 36.31
CA ALA A 356 -2.30 10.62 37.55
C ALA A 356 -1.46 9.33 37.47
N ARG A 357 -1.47 8.64 36.33
CA ARG A 357 -0.67 7.43 36.09
C ARG A 357 0.82 7.75 35.97
N ALA A 358 1.17 8.89 35.37
CA ALA A 358 2.53 9.43 35.32
C ALA A 358 3.03 9.80 36.72
N LYS A 359 2.22 10.48 37.55
CA LYS A 359 2.57 10.79 38.95
C LYS A 359 2.69 9.53 39.82
N ALA A 360 1.87 8.51 39.58
CA ALA A 360 2.01 7.21 40.23
C ALA A 360 3.32 6.51 39.81
N ALA A 361 3.61 6.45 38.51
CA ALA A 361 4.86 5.90 37.98
C ALA A 361 6.10 6.70 38.41
N GLU A 362 5.98 8.01 38.63
CA GLU A 362 7.06 8.84 39.18
C GLU A 362 7.28 8.56 40.68
N GLN A 363 6.21 8.31 41.45
CA GLN A 363 6.32 7.87 42.85
C GLN A 363 6.90 6.44 42.96
N GLU A 364 6.55 5.53 42.06
CA GLU A 364 7.19 4.21 41.98
C GLU A 364 8.65 4.32 41.54
N LYS A 365 8.99 5.14 40.53
CA LYS A 365 10.38 5.44 40.16
C LYS A 365 11.18 6.11 41.30
N LYS A 366 10.54 6.92 42.15
CA LYS A 366 11.17 7.51 43.34
C LYS A 366 11.44 6.46 44.43
N LYS A 367 10.51 5.53 44.68
CA LYS A 367 10.74 4.36 45.55
C LYS A 367 11.85 3.45 45.00
N ALA A 368 11.78 3.09 43.72
CA ALA A 368 12.80 2.27 43.06
C ALA A 368 14.19 2.92 43.14
N LYS A 369 14.29 4.26 42.99
CA LYS A 369 15.55 5.00 43.19
C LYS A 369 16.03 5.11 44.64
N GLU A 370 15.16 4.94 45.63
CA GLU A 370 15.58 4.79 47.04
C GLU A 370 16.06 3.37 47.34
N GLU A 371 15.51 2.35 46.68
CA GLU A 371 15.97 0.95 46.78
C GLU A 371 17.27 0.72 45.98
N GLU A 372 17.42 1.28 44.77
CA GLU A 372 18.67 1.27 43.99
C GLU A 372 19.83 1.95 44.73
N LYS A 373 19.57 2.97 45.56
CA LYS A 373 20.62 3.64 46.35
C LYS A 373 21.25 2.76 47.45
N GLN A 374 20.75 1.53 47.65
CA GLN A 374 21.37 0.53 48.53
C GLN A 374 21.99 -0.66 47.77
N ALA A 375 21.96 -0.68 46.44
CA ALA A 375 22.61 -1.68 45.61
C ALA A 375 23.77 -1.06 44.81
N GLU A 376 24.96 -1.65 44.88
CA GLU A 376 26.09 -1.22 44.07
C GLU A 376 25.82 -1.44 42.56
N PRO A 377 26.33 -0.57 41.67
CA PRO A 377 25.96 -0.58 40.26
C PRO A 377 26.51 -1.82 39.54
N ILE A 378 25.62 -2.74 39.17
CA ILE A 378 25.92 -3.82 38.23
C ILE A 378 25.89 -3.22 36.83
N ALA A 379 27.04 -3.15 36.17
CA ALA A 379 27.10 -2.85 34.75
C ALA A 379 26.33 -3.94 33.98
N GLN A 380 25.24 -3.56 33.30
CA GLN A 380 24.47 -4.50 32.49
C GLN A 380 25.26 -4.88 31.24
N SER A 381 25.92 -6.02 31.30
CA SER A 381 26.47 -6.70 30.13
C SER A 381 25.34 -7.12 29.18
N VAL A 382 25.62 -7.10 27.87
CA VAL A 382 24.81 -7.74 26.81
C VAL A 382 24.21 -9.07 27.29
N PRO A 383 22.91 -9.36 27.06
CA PRO A 383 22.31 -10.62 27.46
C PRO A 383 23.10 -11.82 26.92
N GLY A 384 23.63 -12.64 27.83
CA GLY A 384 24.41 -13.82 27.47
C GLY A 384 23.57 -14.82 26.69
N GLY A 385 24.15 -15.43 25.65
CA GLY A 385 23.48 -16.46 24.83
C GLY A 385 23.11 -16.05 23.41
N LEU A 386 23.61 -14.92 22.89
CA LEU A 386 23.40 -14.54 21.49
C LEU A 386 23.97 -15.55 20.48
N GLU A 387 25.13 -16.18 20.75
CA GLU A 387 25.73 -17.16 19.84
C GLU A 387 24.83 -18.40 19.62
N ALA A 388 24.52 -18.72 18.37
CA ALA A 388 23.89 -19.97 17.99
C ALA A 388 24.90 -21.14 17.96
N PRO A 389 24.48 -22.38 18.28
CA PRO A 389 25.35 -23.54 18.11
C PRO A 389 25.67 -23.73 16.62
N LYS A 390 26.93 -24.02 16.30
CA LYS A 390 27.33 -24.37 14.92
C LYS A 390 26.72 -25.72 14.54
N LEU A 391 26.10 -25.79 13.37
CA LEU A 391 25.65 -27.06 12.80
C LEU A 391 26.86 -27.91 12.37
N LYS A 392 26.71 -29.24 12.42
CA LYS A 392 27.73 -30.15 11.90
C LYS A 392 27.58 -30.23 10.38
N ALA A 393 28.63 -29.91 9.63
CA ALA A 393 28.69 -30.13 8.19
C ALA A 393 28.57 -31.63 7.84
N GLU A 394 27.97 -31.92 6.69
CA GLU A 394 28.00 -33.24 6.07
C GLU A 394 29.34 -33.40 5.34
N GLU A 395 30.20 -34.27 5.87
CA GLU A 395 31.52 -34.56 5.31
C GLU A 395 31.45 -35.51 4.10
N THR A 396 30.31 -36.19 3.89
CA THR A 396 30.12 -37.21 2.84
C THR A 396 29.43 -36.61 1.59
N PRO A 397 30.11 -36.51 0.43
CA PRO A 397 29.51 -35.95 -0.79
C PRO A 397 28.22 -36.66 -1.20
N LEU A 398 27.25 -35.92 -1.75
CA LEU A 398 25.97 -36.53 -2.19
C LEU A 398 26.19 -37.64 -3.24
N ALA A 399 27.21 -37.52 -4.10
CA ALA A 399 27.55 -38.54 -5.08
C ALA A 399 27.96 -39.90 -4.45
N GLU A 400 28.52 -39.89 -3.24
CA GLU A 400 28.87 -41.10 -2.51
C GLU A 400 27.64 -41.68 -1.79
N ARG A 401 26.90 -40.84 -1.06
CA ARG A 401 25.64 -41.20 -0.37
C ARG A 401 24.58 -41.73 -1.36
N GLY A 402 24.52 -41.12 -2.54
CA GLY A 402 23.64 -41.46 -3.66
C GLY A 402 24.19 -42.49 -4.64
N SER A 403 25.29 -43.19 -4.34
CA SER A 403 26.00 -44.11 -5.26
C SER A 403 25.15 -45.25 -5.88
N LYS A 404 23.93 -45.50 -5.38
CA LYS A 404 22.96 -46.45 -5.94
C LYS A 404 21.99 -45.83 -6.96
N VAL A 405 22.01 -44.51 -7.11
CA VAL A 405 21.12 -43.73 -7.98
C VAL A 405 21.97 -43.10 -9.09
N PRO A 406 21.61 -43.22 -10.39
CA PRO A 406 22.34 -42.55 -11.45
C PRO A 406 22.32 -41.02 -11.28
N PRO A 407 23.43 -40.29 -11.52
CA PRO A 407 23.46 -38.83 -11.45
C PRO A 407 22.38 -38.14 -12.30
N THR A 408 22.06 -38.69 -13.46
CA THR A 408 20.99 -38.21 -14.36
C THR A 408 19.57 -38.30 -13.78
N SER A 409 19.39 -38.93 -12.62
CA SER A 409 18.10 -39.04 -11.93
C SER A 409 17.93 -38.04 -10.78
N TYR A 410 19.00 -37.34 -10.37
CA TYR A 410 18.95 -36.34 -9.29
C TYR A 410 19.68 -35.03 -9.61
N LYS A 411 20.43 -34.95 -10.72
CA LYS A 411 21.03 -33.71 -11.21
C LYS A 411 20.16 -33.07 -12.29
N GLN A 412 19.90 -31.78 -12.15
CA GLN A 412 19.29 -30.92 -13.17
C GLN A 412 20.39 -30.14 -13.92
N GLU A 413 20.25 -30.03 -15.24
CA GLU A 413 21.08 -29.13 -16.05
C GLU A 413 20.45 -27.73 -16.06
N TYR A 414 21.24 -26.71 -15.72
CA TYR A 414 20.82 -25.31 -15.73
C TYR A 414 21.46 -24.58 -16.92
N SER A 415 20.73 -23.62 -17.49
CA SER A 415 21.11 -22.86 -18.70
C SER A 415 21.33 -21.37 -18.44
N GLY A 416 20.90 -20.89 -17.27
CA GLY A 416 21.07 -19.55 -16.76
C GLY A 416 21.87 -19.52 -15.46
N VAL A 417 22.33 -18.32 -15.11
CA VAL A 417 23.12 -18.03 -13.90
C VAL A 417 22.59 -16.73 -13.32
N ILE A 418 22.52 -16.62 -12.00
CA ILE A 418 22.14 -15.39 -11.32
C ILE A 418 23.31 -14.41 -11.40
N ARG A 419 23.04 -13.16 -11.79
CA ARG A 419 24.04 -12.09 -11.89
C ARG A 419 24.71 -11.85 -10.55
N GLU A 420 25.94 -11.37 -10.59
CA GLU A 420 26.63 -10.86 -9.42
C GLU A 420 26.32 -9.37 -9.26
N VAL A 421 26.02 -8.93 -8.04
CA VAL A 421 25.83 -7.51 -7.69
C VAL A 421 26.80 -7.16 -6.57
N VAL A 422 27.55 -6.06 -6.73
CA VAL A 422 28.53 -5.59 -5.74
C VAL A 422 27.91 -4.49 -4.88
N LEU A 423 27.96 -4.67 -3.56
CA LEU A 423 27.45 -3.74 -2.55
C LEU A 423 28.63 -3.16 -1.75
N GLY A 424 28.72 -1.83 -1.59
CA GLY A 424 29.81 -1.17 -0.89
C GLY A 424 30.99 -0.75 -1.78
N ASN A 425 32.14 -0.45 -1.16
CA ASN A 425 33.37 0.01 -1.82
C ASN A 425 34.61 -0.71 -1.30
N GLY A 426 35.64 -0.84 -2.15
CA GLY A 426 36.98 -1.21 -1.70
C GLY A 426 37.02 -2.55 -0.97
N ASP A 427 37.78 -2.60 0.12
CA ASP A 427 38.00 -3.84 0.89
C ASP A 427 36.77 -4.29 1.70
N SER A 428 35.78 -3.40 1.93
CA SER A 428 34.50 -3.70 2.58
C SER A 428 33.37 -3.99 1.59
N ALA A 429 33.65 -4.06 0.28
CA ALA A 429 32.65 -4.45 -0.71
C ALA A 429 32.31 -5.94 -0.63
N VAL A 430 31.02 -6.27 -0.70
CA VAL A 430 30.50 -7.65 -0.71
C VAL A 430 29.79 -7.91 -2.05
N THR A 431 30.03 -9.08 -2.63
CA THR A 431 29.33 -9.54 -3.84
C THR A 431 28.24 -10.54 -3.45
N VAL A 432 27.07 -10.41 -4.08
CA VAL A 432 25.92 -11.31 -3.88
C VAL A 432 25.40 -11.82 -5.22
N GLY A 433 24.73 -12.97 -5.23
CA GLY A 433 24.30 -13.64 -6.46
C GLY A 433 25.28 -14.69 -6.96
N GLY A 434 25.45 -14.79 -8.28
CA GLY A 434 26.38 -15.74 -8.92
C GLY A 434 25.94 -17.21 -8.95
N ALA A 435 24.74 -17.54 -8.44
CA ALA A 435 24.27 -18.92 -8.34
C ALA A 435 23.99 -19.55 -9.71
N GLU A 436 24.51 -20.76 -9.94
CA GLU A 436 24.29 -21.57 -11.14
C GLU A 436 23.21 -22.65 -10.93
N VAL A 437 22.73 -22.81 -9.69
CA VAL A 437 21.86 -23.90 -9.21
C VAL A 437 20.78 -23.38 -8.27
N LEU A 438 19.78 -24.23 -7.98
CA LEU A 438 18.83 -23.98 -6.89
C LEU A 438 19.57 -23.81 -5.54
N PRO A 439 18.98 -23.08 -4.57
CA PRO A 439 19.67 -22.69 -3.34
C PRO A 439 20.27 -23.89 -2.59
N PHE A 440 21.58 -23.83 -2.30
CA PHE A 440 22.36 -24.88 -1.62
C PHE A 440 22.42 -26.24 -2.34
N HIS A 441 22.03 -26.34 -3.62
CA HIS A 441 22.20 -27.55 -4.44
C HIS A 441 23.66 -27.74 -4.92
N LEU A 442 24.63 -27.61 -4.02
CA LEU A 442 26.07 -27.63 -4.28
C LEU A 442 26.61 -28.96 -4.84
N PHE A 443 25.76 -29.99 -4.93
CA PHE A 443 26.08 -31.27 -5.55
C PHE A 443 25.94 -31.25 -7.07
N GLU A 444 25.24 -30.27 -7.65
CA GLU A 444 24.93 -30.16 -9.09
C GLU A 444 25.50 -28.92 -9.79
N GLY A 445 26.12 -27.99 -9.05
CA GLY A 445 26.79 -26.80 -9.60
C GLY A 445 27.20 -25.82 -8.50
N ASN A 446 27.55 -24.59 -8.86
CA ASN A 446 28.16 -23.64 -7.92
C ASN A 446 27.18 -22.57 -7.39
N GLN A 447 27.40 -22.18 -6.14
CA GLN A 447 26.86 -20.96 -5.53
C GLN A 447 28.05 -20.23 -4.87
N PRO A 448 28.73 -19.30 -5.56
CA PRO A 448 30.02 -18.76 -5.14
C PRO A 448 29.92 -17.86 -3.90
N HIS A 449 28.78 -17.19 -3.71
CA HIS A 449 28.56 -16.26 -2.59
C HIS A 449 27.55 -16.82 -1.59
N LYS A 450 27.84 -16.60 -0.30
CA LYS A 450 26.89 -16.89 0.79
C LYS A 450 25.78 -15.82 0.79
N PRO A 451 24.54 -16.14 1.21
CA PRO A 451 23.54 -15.13 1.49
C PRO A 451 24.05 -14.10 2.52
N LEU A 452 23.86 -12.82 2.21
CA LEU A 452 24.27 -11.70 3.05
C LEU A 452 23.16 -11.35 4.05
N ILE A 453 23.52 -11.02 5.29
CA ILE A 453 22.58 -10.51 6.29
C ILE A 453 22.91 -9.06 6.62
N ALA A 454 21.96 -8.17 6.38
CA ALA A 454 22.02 -6.76 6.75
C ALA A 454 21.25 -6.53 8.07
N MET A 455 21.86 -5.81 9.02
CA MET A 455 21.16 -5.41 10.26
C MET A 455 20.44 -4.08 10.10
N GLU A 456 19.21 -4.01 10.59
CA GLU A 456 18.41 -2.79 10.57
C GLU A 456 18.87 -1.73 11.57
N VAL A 457 18.87 -0.47 11.12
CA VAL A 457 18.97 0.76 11.93
C VAL A 457 17.91 1.73 11.40
N GLN A 458 17.25 2.50 12.28
CA GLN A 458 16.30 3.54 11.86
C GLN A 458 16.83 4.95 12.16
N ASP A 459 16.36 5.95 11.41
CA ASP A 459 16.67 7.37 11.60
C ASP A 459 15.93 8.01 12.78
N ILE A 460 14.87 7.36 13.27
CA ILE A 460 14.07 7.72 14.45
C ILE A 460 13.93 6.53 15.40
N VAL A 461 13.50 6.78 16.63
CA VAL A 461 13.24 5.73 17.64
C VAL A 461 11.94 4.99 17.28
N PRO A 462 11.95 3.66 17.06
CA PRO A 462 10.72 2.91 16.83
C PRO A 462 9.79 2.94 18.06
N ASP A 463 8.54 3.34 17.86
CA ASP A 463 7.51 3.45 18.91
C ASP A 463 6.71 2.14 19.12
N ASN A 464 6.74 1.26 18.13
CA ASN A 464 5.89 0.07 18.03
C ASN A 464 6.62 -1.27 18.18
N TRP A 465 7.91 -1.26 18.51
CA TRP A 465 8.69 -2.50 18.72
C TRP A 465 8.44 -3.09 20.12
N PRO A 466 8.32 -4.42 20.27
CA PRO A 466 8.21 -5.04 21.58
C PRO A 466 9.53 -4.93 22.35
N THR A 467 9.45 -4.84 23.69
CA THR A 467 10.62 -4.75 24.58
C THR A 467 11.56 -5.96 24.49
N THR A 468 11.05 -7.10 24.01
CA THR A 468 11.85 -8.28 23.67
C THR A 468 12.84 -8.03 22.54
N LEU A 469 12.59 -7.04 21.68
CA LEU A 469 13.52 -6.57 20.65
C LEU A 469 14.29 -5.30 21.08
N THR A 470 13.62 -4.28 21.62
CA THR A 470 14.28 -2.97 21.89
C THR A 470 15.43 -3.08 22.88
N ARG A 471 15.33 -3.98 23.88
CA ARG A 471 16.34 -4.15 24.94
C ARG A 471 17.77 -4.45 24.49
N TYR A 472 17.95 -4.85 23.23
CA TYR A 472 19.28 -5.04 22.63
C TYR A 472 19.90 -3.73 22.12
N PHE A 473 19.10 -2.67 22.03
CA PHE A 473 19.45 -1.37 21.45
C PHE A 473 19.00 -0.16 22.32
N ASP A 474 18.35 -0.37 23.48
CA ASP A 474 17.85 0.69 24.40
C ASP A 474 18.91 1.75 24.78
N ASP A 475 20.21 1.41 24.72
CA ASP A 475 21.37 2.26 25.02
C ASP A 475 21.88 3.10 23.82
N VAL A 476 21.33 2.88 22.62
CA VAL A 476 21.77 3.50 21.36
C VAL A 476 20.63 3.90 20.41
N MET A 477 19.38 3.53 20.69
CA MET A 477 18.23 3.75 19.80
C MET A 477 17.93 5.23 19.51
N ASP A 478 18.30 6.15 20.41
CA ASP A 478 18.18 7.59 20.22
C ASP A 478 19.30 8.21 19.35
N ASN A 479 20.28 7.40 18.94
CA ASN A 479 21.44 7.84 18.19
C ASN A 479 21.77 6.84 17.06
N PRO A 480 21.26 7.07 15.83
CA PRO A 480 21.44 6.14 14.70
C PRO A 480 22.90 5.79 14.39
N VAL A 481 23.84 6.72 14.63
CA VAL A 481 25.29 6.49 14.45
C VAL A 481 25.85 5.55 15.54
N ALA A 482 25.42 5.70 16.79
CA ALA A 482 25.79 4.78 17.87
C ALA A 482 25.17 3.39 17.63
N TRP A 483 23.92 3.34 17.17
CA TRP A 483 23.21 2.10 16.84
C TRP A 483 23.91 1.33 15.71
N ALA A 484 24.22 1.99 14.60
CA ALA A 484 25.00 1.39 13.51
C ALA A 484 26.36 0.85 13.98
N LYS A 485 27.07 1.62 14.81
CA LYS A 485 28.33 1.16 15.42
C LYS A 485 28.13 -0.04 16.34
N LYS A 486 27.02 -0.14 17.09
CA LYS A 486 26.72 -1.31 17.92
C LYS A 486 26.44 -2.55 17.08
N CYS A 487 25.63 -2.43 16.04
CA CYS A 487 25.36 -3.52 15.09
C CYS A 487 26.64 -4.10 14.47
N VAL A 488 27.57 -3.25 14.04
CA VAL A 488 28.87 -3.70 13.47
C VAL A 488 29.82 -4.21 14.56
N ASN A 489 30.06 -3.44 15.63
CA ASN A 489 31.13 -3.73 16.59
C ASN A 489 30.77 -4.84 17.59
N GLU A 490 29.51 -4.92 18.03
CA GLU A 490 29.06 -5.92 19.00
C GLU A 490 28.37 -7.10 18.32
N TYR A 491 27.40 -6.83 17.45
CA TYR A 491 26.58 -7.89 16.81
C TYR A 491 27.17 -8.46 15.52
N LYS A 492 28.30 -7.92 15.05
CA LYS A 492 29.02 -8.41 13.86
C LYS A 492 28.11 -8.48 12.64
N ALA A 493 27.38 -7.39 12.39
CA ALA A 493 26.66 -7.16 11.15
C ALA A 493 27.64 -7.16 9.96
N ASP A 494 27.34 -7.95 8.92
CA ASP A 494 28.17 -7.98 7.70
C ASP A 494 27.79 -6.86 6.72
N ALA A 495 26.58 -6.32 6.87
CA ALA A 495 26.04 -5.15 6.19
C ALA A 495 25.01 -4.46 7.10
N LEU A 496 24.60 -3.23 6.78
CA LEU A 496 23.48 -2.54 7.43
C LEU A 496 22.38 -2.15 6.44
N ASN A 497 21.15 -2.04 6.95
CA ASN A 497 20.04 -1.38 6.28
C ASN A 497 19.58 -0.20 7.12
N ILE A 498 19.76 1.02 6.61
CA ILE A 498 19.27 2.25 7.23
C ILE A 498 17.85 2.50 6.71
N TYR A 499 16.85 2.57 7.57
CA TYR A 499 15.54 3.11 7.22
C TYR A 499 15.44 4.60 7.54
N LEU A 500 14.80 5.34 6.63
CA LEU A 500 14.46 6.76 6.79
C LEU A 500 12.96 6.92 7.10
N ILE A 501 12.45 6.16 8.08
CA ILE A 501 11.03 6.14 8.49
C ILE A 501 10.56 7.54 8.90
N GLY A 502 11.40 8.33 9.57
CA GLY A 502 11.05 9.68 10.03
C GLY A 502 10.63 10.63 8.92
N THR A 503 10.94 10.33 7.65
CA THR A 503 10.48 11.12 6.49
C THR A 503 9.03 10.84 6.06
N ASP A 504 8.33 9.83 6.61
CA ASP A 504 6.94 9.51 6.21
C ASP A 504 6.02 10.75 6.39
N PRO A 505 5.36 11.23 5.32
CA PRO A 505 4.40 12.34 5.41
C PRO A 505 3.21 12.09 6.36
N ASN A 506 2.94 10.83 6.73
CA ASN A 506 1.92 10.43 7.70
C ASN A 506 2.46 10.22 9.12
N GLY A 507 3.79 10.20 9.27
CA GLY A 507 4.51 10.07 10.54
C GLY A 507 5.07 11.42 11.00
N GLU A 508 6.36 11.47 11.35
CA GLU A 508 7.03 12.70 11.75
C GLU A 508 7.21 13.72 10.61
N ASN A 509 7.18 13.28 9.35
CA ASN A 509 7.37 14.11 8.15
C ASN A 509 8.63 15.00 8.22
N ARG A 510 9.74 14.43 8.71
CA ARG A 510 11.04 15.11 8.83
C ARG A 510 11.51 15.61 7.45
N PRO A 511 12.21 16.76 7.39
CA PRO A 511 12.82 17.23 6.14
C PRO A 511 13.80 16.20 5.57
N SER A 512 13.73 15.95 4.26
CA SER A 512 14.60 14.97 3.58
C SER A 512 16.07 15.28 3.76
N ALA A 513 16.45 16.56 3.68
CA ALA A 513 17.81 17.01 3.92
C ALA A 513 18.33 16.73 5.34
N ASP A 514 17.47 16.51 6.35
CA ASP A 514 17.90 16.16 7.71
C ASP A 514 18.09 14.65 7.87
N ALA A 515 17.11 13.84 7.42
CA ALA A 515 17.27 12.39 7.37
C ALA A 515 18.46 11.96 6.47
N ALA A 516 18.73 12.70 5.40
CA ALA A 516 19.88 12.48 4.53
C ALA A 516 21.23 12.76 5.23
N LYS A 517 21.29 13.74 6.15
CA LYS A 517 22.49 13.98 6.98
C LYS A 517 22.72 12.84 7.97
N ASP A 518 21.66 12.33 8.59
CA ASP A 518 21.76 11.19 9.52
C ASP A 518 22.25 9.94 8.78
N ALA A 519 21.67 9.65 7.61
CA ALA A 519 22.15 8.58 6.74
C ALA A 519 23.63 8.75 6.36
N ALA A 520 24.03 9.94 5.91
CA ALA A 520 25.42 10.24 5.57
C ALA A 520 26.36 10.06 6.78
N ALA A 521 25.94 10.50 7.97
CA ALA A 521 26.71 10.33 9.21
C ALA A 521 26.88 8.85 9.60
N ILE A 522 25.88 7.99 9.36
CA ILE A 522 26.00 6.54 9.52
C ILE A 522 26.98 5.97 8.48
N ILE A 523 26.84 6.38 7.22
CA ILE A 523 27.68 5.95 6.09
C ILE A 523 29.15 6.38 6.27
N ASP A 524 29.42 7.44 7.03
CA ASP A 524 30.76 7.86 7.45
C ASP A 524 31.27 7.20 8.73
N ALA A 525 30.40 6.54 9.50
CA ALA A 525 30.71 5.99 10.81
C ALA A 525 31.10 4.50 10.83
N VAL A 526 30.83 3.74 9.77
CA VAL A 526 31.07 2.30 9.67
C VAL A 526 31.71 1.92 8.32
N ASP A 527 32.31 0.72 8.28
CA ASP A 527 33.01 0.18 7.10
C ASP A 527 32.46 -1.19 6.71
N VAL A 528 31.16 -1.21 6.39
CA VAL A 528 30.41 -2.37 5.87
C VAL A 528 29.47 -1.87 4.75
N PRO A 529 28.98 -2.73 3.83
CA PRO A 529 27.97 -2.35 2.86
C PRO A 529 26.71 -1.83 3.52
N ILE A 530 26.12 -0.78 2.93
CA ILE A 530 24.91 -0.13 3.43
C ILE A 530 23.84 -0.13 2.35
N ILE A 531 22.64 -0.53 2.74
CA ILE A 531 21.40 -0.31 2.02
C ILE A 531 20.71 0.89 2.67
N VAL A 532 20.27 1.86 1.87
CA VAL A 532 19.48 3.01 2.35
C VAL A 532 18.06 2.82 1.83
N TRP A 533 17.13 2.62 2.76
CA TRP A 533 15.73 2.34 2.52
C TRP A 533 14.88 3.55 2.91
N GLY A 534 14.04 4.02 1.99
CA GLY A 534 13.09 5.12 2.23
C GLY A 534 11.98 4.79 3.25
N CYS A 535 11.06 5.73 3.46
CA CYS A 535 9.88 5.49 4.30
C CYS A 535 8.84 4.59 3.62
N GLY A 536 8.83 4.53 2.27
CA GLY A 536 7.81 3.86 1.47
C GLY A 536 6.80 4.83 0.84
N ASN A 537 7.13 6.12 0.76
CA ASN A 537 6.35 7.12 0.03
C ASN A 537 7.14 7.54 -1.22
N ASN A 538 6.63 7.18 -2.40
CA ASN A 538 7.35 7.34 -3.67
C ASN A 538 7.92 8.74 -3.97
N GLU A 539 7.19 9.81 -3.65
CA GLU A 539 7.67 11.19 -3.83
C GLU A 539 8.77 11.52 -2.81
N LYS A 540 8.55 11.15 -1.54
CA LYS A 540 9.46 11.48 -0.44
C LYS A 540 10.74 10.65 -0.44
N ASP A 541 10.66 9.40 -0.88
CA ASP A 541 11.80 8.52 -1.10
C ASP A 541 12.67 9.04 -2.26
N THR A 542 12.05 9.54 -3.33
CA THR A 542 12.75 10.18 -4.45
C THR A 542 13.54 11.43 -4.01
N GLU A 543 12.93 12.30 -3.20
CA GLU A 543 13.59 13.47 -2.60
C GLU A 543 14.76 13.03 -1.72
N THR A 544 14.49 12.17 -0.74
CA THR A 544 15.44 11.81 0.32
C THR A 544 16.63 11.00 -0.18
N LEU A 545 16.41 10.00 -1.05
CA LEU A 545 17.49 9.17 -1.58
C LEU A 545 18.43 9.96 -2.49
N ARG A 546 17.89 10.92 -3.27
CA ARG A 546 18.72 11.84 -4.06
C ARG A 546 19.59 12.71 -3.13
N ASP A 547 18.99 13.33 -2.11
CA ASP A 547 19.72 14.15 -1.14
C ASP A 547 20.82 13.35 -0.43
N VAL A 548 20.59 12.06 -0.10
CA VAL A 548 21.63 11.15 0.41
C VAL A 548 22.78 11.01 -0.59
N THR A 549 22.52 10.72 -1.87
CA THR A 549 23.59 10.57 -2.88
C THR A 549 24.43 11.84 -3.06
N SER A 550 23.82 13.01 -2.92
CA SER A 550 24.51 14.31 -2.98
C SER A 550 25.48 14.54 -1.80
N LEU A 551 25.23 13.93 -0.64
CA LEU A 551 26.04 14.10 0.58
C LEU A 551 27.19 13.08 0.70
N ILE A 552 27.00 11.84 0.28
CA ILE A 552 27.97 10.73 0.51
C ILE A 552 29.14 10.67 -0.49
N GLY A 553 29.16 11.58 -1.46
CA GLY A 553 30.26 11.74 -2.42
C GLY A 553 30.49 10.51 -3.30
N ASN A 554 31.64 9.85 -3.15
CA ASN A 554 32.01 8.70 -3.99
C ASN A 554 31.56 7.34 -3.41
N LYS A 555 31.07 7.32 -2.17
CA LYS A 555 30.63 6.08 -1.49
C LYS A 555 29.46 5.41 -2.23
N LYS A 556 29.30 4.11 -2.01
CA LYS A 556 28.38 3.24 -2.71
C LYS A 556 27.46 2.55 -1.71
N VAL A 557 26.29 3.13 -1.54
CA VAL A 557 25.14 2.46 -0.91
C VAL A 557 24.25 1.82 -1.97
N CYS A 558 23.44 0.85 -1.57
CA CYS A 558 22.31 0.35 -2.34
C CYS A 558 21.06 1.20 -2.05
N LEU A 559 20.36 1.66 -3.08
CA LEU A 559 19.18 2.53 -2.94
C LEU A 559 17.88 1.72 -2.97
N ALA A 560 16.98 1.95 -2.02
CA ALA A 560 15.70 1.25 -1.88
C ALA A 560 14.60 2.15 -1.25
N PRO A 561 13.30 1.85 -1.43
CA PRO A 561 12.75 0.97 -2.47
C PRO A 561 12.63 1.72 -3.80
N LEU A 562 12.79 1.00 -4.90
CA LEU A 562 12.48 1.49 -6.24
C LEU A 562 11.25 0.74 -6.78
N GLU A 563 10.18 1.46 -7.08
CA GLU A 563 8.89 0.94 -7.56
C GLU A 563 8.55 1.49 -8.97
N ASP A 564 7.49 0.98 -9.59
CA ASP A 564 6.99 1.47 -10.90
C ASP A 564 6.66 2.98 -10.91
N ALA A 565 6.30 3.54 -9.76
CA ALA A 565 6.01 4.98 -9.63
C ALA A 565 7.27 5.88 -9.62
N ASN A 566 8.43 5.38 -9.18
CA ASN A 566 9.63 6.19 -8.96
C ASN A 566 10.90 5.71 -9.71
N TYR A 567 10.85 4.58 -10.45
CA TYR A 567 12.03 3.98 -11.10
C TYR A 567 12.84 4.91 -12.00
N ARG A 568 12.18 5.87 -12.69
CA ARG A 568 12.89 6.81 -13.56
C ARG A 568 13.81 7.72 -12.76
N ALA A 569 13.34 8.24 -11.62
CA ALA A 569 14.09 9.20 -10.83
C ALA A 569 15.18 8.52 -10.00
N ILE A 570 14.84 7.44 -9.29
CA ILE A 570 15.83 6.69 -8.50
C ILE A 570 16.82 5.96 -9.42
N GLY A 571 16.36 5.33 -10.50
CA GLY A 571 17.22 4.66 -11.47
C GLY A 571 18.18 5.61 -12.18
N ALA A 572 17.73 6.81 -12.58
CA ALA A 572 18.62 7.84 -13.13
C ALA A 572 19.64 8.33 -12.10
N THR A 573 19.23 8.54 -10.85
CA THR A 573 20.14 8.93 -9.74
C THR A 573 21.17 7.84 -9.47
N ALA A 574 20.75 6.57 -9.44
CA ALA A 574 21.63 5.43 -9.28
C ALA A 574 22.64 5.31 -10.42
N MET A 575 22.22 5.47 -11.69
CA MET A 575 23.12 5.54 -12.84
C MET A 575 24.08 6.73 -12.81
N ALA A 576 23.66 7.90 -12.30
CA ALA A 576 24.47 9.11 -12.26
C ALA A 576 25.79 8.89 -11.51
N PHE A 577 25.74 8.11 -10.42
CA PHE A 577 26.83 7.87 -9.48
C PHE A 577 27.29 6.41 -9.41
N GLY A 578 26.60 5.48 -10.10
CA GLY A 578 26.90 4.05 -10.13
C GLY A 578 26.52 3.30 -8.85
N HIS A 579 25.34 3.58 -8.28
CA HIS A 579 24.81 2.83 -7.12
C HIS A 579 24.07 1.55 -7.55
N PRO A 580 24.19 0.45 -6.80
CA PRO A 580 23.22 -0.63 -6.87
C PRO A 580 21.85 -0.19 -6.33
N MET A 581 20.78 -0.89 -6.69
CA MET A 581 19.41 -0.55 -6.29
C MET A 581 18.50 -1.76 -6.06
N VAL A 582 17.45 -1.60 -5.27
CA VAL A 582 16.42 -2.61 -4.99
C VAL A 582 15.14 -2.30 -5.77
N ALA A 583 14.86 -3.08 -6.81
CA ALA A 583 13.62 -3.06 -7.57
C ALA A 583 12.54 -3.83 -6.81
N ALA A 584 11.61 -3.11 -6.18
CA ALA A 584 10.52 -3.64 -5.38
C ALA A 584 9.24 -3.79 -6.21
N SER A 585 8.63 -4.97 -6.14
CA SER A 585 7.35 -5.28 -6.78
C SER A 585 6.47 -6.13 -5.86
N PRO A 586 5.14 -5.90 -5.82
CA PRO A 586 4.22 -6.80 -5.12
C PRO A 586 4.35 -8.24 -5.64
N ILE A 587 4.12 -9.23 -4.77
CA ILE A 587 4.35 -10.69 -4.93
C ILE A 587 3.79 -11.28 -6.25
N ASP A 588 4.45 -11.00 -7.37
CA ASP A 588 4.09 -11.45 -8.72
C ASP A 588 5.32 -11.48 -9.65
N VAL A 589 5.47 -12.57 -10.39
CA VAL A 589 6.63 -12.82 -11.27
C VAL A 589 6.67 -11.86 -12.47
N ASN A 590 5.50 -11.46 -13.00
CA ASN A 590 5.41 -10.59 -14.17
C ASN A 590 5.70 -9.14 -13.80
N LEU A 591 5.20 -8.65 -12.65
CA LEU A 591 5.51 -7.31 -12.15
C LEU A 591 7.02 -7.16 -11.89
N ALA A 592 7.64 -8.15 -11.24
CA ALA A 592 9.09 -8.19 -11.02
C ALA A 592 9.87 -8.15 -12.35
N LYS A 593 9.45 -8.96 -13.33
CA LYS A 593 10.04 -8.97 -14.68
C LYS A 593 9.86 -7.64 -15.41
N GLN A 594 8.67 -7.04 -15.33
CA GLN A 594 8.33 -5.78 -15.97
C GLN A 594 9.17 -4.64 -15.42
N LEU A 595 9.35 -4.54 -14.09
CA LEU A 595 10.17 -3.50 -13.48
C LEU A 595 11.64 -3.60 -13.93
N ASN A 596 12.19 -4.82 -14.03
CA ASN A 596 13.53 -5.03 -14.57
C ASN A 596 13.65 -4.68 -16.06
N ILE A 597 12.60 -4.91 -16.87
CA ILE A 597 12.54 -4.45 -18.26
C ILE A 597 12.52 -2.92 -18.33
N LEU A 598 11.76 -2.24 -17.46
CA LEU A 598 11.70 -0.77 -17.39
C LEU A 598 13.05 -0.16 -16.99
N LEU A 599 13.76 -0.78 -16.05
CA LEU A 599 15.11 -0.38 -15.64
C LEU A 599 16.14 -0.56 -16.77
N GLU A 600 16.19 -1.74 -17.41
CA GLU A 600 17.10 -1.98 -18.54
C GLU A 600 16.80 -1.01 -19.71
N ASN A 601 15.52 -0.77 -20.00
CA ASN A 601 15.09 0.20 -21.00
C ASN A 601 15.59 1.62 -20.67
N LEU A 602 15.53 2.05 -19.41
CA LEU A 602 16.08 3.33 -18.94
C LEU A 602 17.61 3.42 -19.13
N GLY A 603 18.30 2.27 -19.22
CA GLY A 603 19.75 2.14 -19.37
C GLY A 603 20.45 1.57 -18.13
N VAL A 604 19.70 1.13 -17.12
CA VAL A 604 20.25 0.57 -15.88
C VAL A 604 20.84 -0.82 -16.15
N PRO A 605 22.11 -1.07 -15.82
CA PRO A 605 22.70 -2.40 -15.91
C PRO A 605 22.08 -3.36 -14.88
N LEU A 606 21.56 -4.51 -15.32
CA LEU A 606 20.90 -5.48 -14.42
C LEU A 606 21.85 -6.17 -13.42
N ASP A 607 23.17 -6.08 -13.61
CA ASP A 607 24.21 -6.43 -12.62
C ASP A 607 24.39 -5.36 -11.52
N THR A 608 23.53 -4.33 -11.49
CA THR A 608 23.40 -3.37 -10.38
C THR A 608 22.04 -3.47 -9.67
N VAL A 609 21.18 -4.42 -10.04
CA VAL A 609 19.81 -4.52 -9.53
C VAL A 609 19.66 -5.74 -8.62
N LEU A 610 19.09 -5.53 -7.43
CA LEU A 610 18.49 -6.55 -6.58
C LEU A 610 16.96 -6.49 -6.73
N MET A 611 16.27 -7.62 -6.59
CA MET A 611 14.80 -7.70 -6.65
C MET A 611 14.21 -7.90 -5.26
N ASP A 612 13.25 -7.08 -4.85
CA ASP A 612 12.41 -7.32 -3.67
C ASP A 612 10.99 -7.73 -4.11
N PRO A 613 10.60 -9.01 -3.92
CA PRO A 613 9.24 -9.49 -4.22
C PRO A 613 8.21 -9.07 -3.16
N SER A 614 8.54 -8.17 -2.23
CA SER A 614 7.66 -7.65 -1.17
C SER A 614 7.16 -8.76 -0.24
N ILE A 615 8.10 -9.37 0.50
CA ILE A 615 7.87 -10.63 1.21
C ILE A 615 6.76 -10.57 2.28
N GLY A 616 6.13 -11.71 2.54
CA GLY A 616 5.29 -11.95 3.72
C GLY A 616 6.03 -12.68 4.85
N ALA A 617 5.76 -12.33 6.11
CA ALA A 617 6.29 -13.02 7.28
C ALA A 617 5.61 -14.38 7.53
N LEU A 618 6.23 -15.24 8.34
CA LEU A 618 5.67 -16.54 8.73
C LEU A 618 4.25 -16.40 9.31
N GLY A 619 3.26 -17.00 8.64
CA GLY A 619 1.83 -16.91 8.98
C GLY A 619 1.07 -15.78 8.28
N TYR A 620 1.78 -14.88 7.58
CA TYR A 620 1.26 -13.68 6.94
C TYR A 620 1.66 -13.64 5.45
N GLY A 621 1.29 -14.70 4.70
CA GLY A 621 1.48 -14.79 3.25
C GLY A 621 2.88 -15.21 2.78
N ILE A 622 3.70 -15.79 3.67
CA ILE A 622 5.03 -16.32 3.34
C ILE A 622 5.00 -17.35 2.20
N GLU A 623 3.92 -18.13 2.10
CA GLU A 623 3.73 -19.18 1.09
C GLU A 623 3.55 -18.64 -0.33
N TYR A 624 2.89 -17.49 -0.50
CA TYR A 624 2.81 -16.78 -1.78
C TYR A 624 4.19 -16.29 -2.20
N THR A 625 4.92 -15.70 -1.25
CA THR A 625 6.27 -15.18 -1.46
C THR A 625 7.24 -16.29 -1.86
N TYR A 626 7.28 -17.36 -1.07
CA TYR A 626 8.12 -18.54 -1.29
C TYR A 626 7.88 -19.12 -2.70
N SER A 627 6.61 -19.30 -3.07
CA SER A 627 6.23 -19.82 -4.39
C SER A 627 6.60 -18.87 -5.55
N VAL A 628 6.50 -17.56 -5.35
CA VAL A 628 6.90 -16.56 -6.36
C VAL A 628 8.43 -16.50 -6.51
N MET A 629 9.18 -16.53 -5.41
CA MET A 629 10.64 -16.59 -5.42
C MET A 629 11.17 -17.87 -6.10
N GLU A 630 10.61 -19.04 -5.79
CA GLU A 630 10.98 -20.28 -6.50
C GLU A 630 10.67 -20.20 -8.00
N ARG A 631 9.51 -19.65 -8.39
CA ARG A 631 9.17 -19.45 -9.81
C ARG A 631 10.15 -18.51 -10.52
N ILE A 632 10.54 -17.40 -9.88
CA ILE A 632 11.57 -16.48 -10.38
C ILE A 632 12.90 -17.22 -10.55
N ARG A 633 13.37 -17.95 -9.52
CA ARG A 633 14.64 -18.68 -9.54
C ARG A 633 14.65 -19.80 -10.59
N ILE A 634 13.56 -20.55 -10.73
CA ILE A 634 13.42 -21.61 -11.76
C ILE A 634 13.44 -21.00 -13.17
N ALA A 635 12.72 -19.90 -13.42
CA ALA A 635 12.74 -19.23 -14.72
C ALA A 635 14.14 -18.68 -15.06
N ALA A 636 14.80 -18.05 -14.10
CA ALA A 636 16.16 -17.51 -14.25
C ALA A 636 17.20 -18.59 -14.61
N LEU A 637 17.16 -19.76 -13.95
CA LEU A 637 18.17 -20.82 -14.12
C LEU A 637 17.84 -21.85 -15.21
N THR A 638 16.58 -22.24 -15.39
CA THR A 638 16.20 -23.32 -16.32
C THR A 638 15.76 -22.80 -17.68
N GLN A 639 15.02 -21.68 -17.70
CA GLN A 639 14.49 -21.06 -18.93
C GLN A 639 15.41 -19.95 -19.47
N LYS A 640 16.45 -19.59 -18.70
CA LYS A 640 17.38 -18.49 -18.99
C LYS A 640 16.67 -17.15 -19.18
N ASP A 641 15.67 -16.85 -18.35
CA ASP A 641 15.01 -15.55 -18.36
C ASP A 641 15.96 -14.47 -17.80
N GLU A 642 16.67 -13.78 -18.71
CA GLU A 642 17.72 -12.81 -18.37
C GLU A 642 17.23 -11.63 -17.52
N LYS A 643 15.91 -11.38 -17.49
CA LYS A 643 15.27 -10.31 -16.70
C LYS A 643 14.91 -10.76 -15.28
N LEU A 644 14.93 -12.06 -15.02
CA LEU A 644 14.74 -12.67 -13.70
C LEU A 644 16.07 -13.17 -13.09
N GLN A 645 17.19 -13.08 -13.83
CA GLN A 645 18.54 -13.44 -13.39
C GLN A 645 19.20 -12.44 -12.42
N VAL A 646 18.44 -11.61 -11.70
CA VAL A 646 18.97 -10.73 -10.66
C VAL A 646 18.91 -11.41 -9.28
N PRO A 647 19.79 -11.06 -8.32
CA PRO A 647 19.67 -11.58 -6.96
C PRO A 647 18.42 -11.07 -6.25
N ILE A 648 17.89 -11.84 -5.31
CA ILE A 648 16.70 -11.49 -4.54
C ILE A 648 17.11 -10.97 -3.15
N ILE A 649 16.51 -9.85 -2.74
CA ILE A 649 16.60 -9.31 -1.39
C ILE A 649 15.26 -9.51 -0.67
N CYS A 650 15.32 -9.87 0.61
CA CYS A 650 14.16 -10.22 1.43
C CYS A 650 14.11 -9.34 2.67
N ASN A 651 13.13 -8.44 2.71
CA ASN A 651 12.99 -7.43 3.74
C ASN A 651 12.22 -7.94 4.98
N LEU A 652 12.84 -8.84 5.75
CA LEU A 652 12.10 -9.68 6.71
C LEU A 652 11.95 -9.09 8.13
N GLY A 653 12.88 -8.24 8.57
CA GLY A 653 12.84 -7.64 9.90
C GLY A 653 11.57 -6.80 10.13
N ARG A 654 11.21 -5.96 9.15
CA ARG A 654 9.99 -5.14 9.17
C ARG A 654 8.72 -5.99 9.17
N GLU A 655 8.71 -7.05 8.37
CA GLU A 655 7.54 -7.90 8.18
C GLU A 655 7.26 -8.83 9.37
N VAL A 656 8.31 -9.37 9.99
CA VAL A 656 8.18 -10.25 11.17
C VAL A 656 7.84 -9.45 12.42
N TRP A 657 8.54 -8.34 12.67
CA TRP A 657 8.41 -7.64 13.95
C TRP A 657 7.19 -6.71 14.04
N LYS A 658 6.34 -6.68 13.00
CA LYS A 658 5.01 -6.05 13.03
C LYS A 658 3.86 -7.05 13.26
N THR A 659 4.10 -8.37 13.31
CA THR A 659 3.00 -9.33 13.48
C THR A 659 2.48 -9.35 14.91
N LYS A 660 1.27 -9.88 15.09
CA LYS A 660 0.59 -9.96 16.39
C LYS A 660 1.37 -10.84 17.38
N GLU A 661 1.88 -11.97 16.93
CA GLU A 661 2.48 -13.03 17.76
C GLU A 661 3.75 -12.57 18.49
N VAL A 662 4.55 -11.70 17.87
CA VAL A 662 5.76 -11.15 18.51
C VAL A 662 5.43 -10.14 19.61
N GLY A 663 4.26 -9.49 19.52
CA GLY A 663 3.74 -8.53 20.51
C GLY A 663 2.92 -9.16 21.64
N LEU A 664 2.32 -10.34 21.42
CA LEU A 664 1.59 -11.07 22.45
C LEU A 664 2.53 -11.50 23.59
N ALA A 665 2.03 -11.44 24.83
CA ALA A 665 2.77 -11.87 26.03
C ALA A 665 3.11 -13.37 26.02
N SER A 666 3.94 -13.80 26.96
CA SER A 666 4.21 -15.23 27.19
C SER A 666 2.99 -15.93 27.80
N ASP A 667 2.57 -17.05 27.22
CA ASP A 667 1.47 -17.89 27.71
C ASP A 667 1.72 -19.40 27.47
N ASP A 668 0.84 -20.26 27.98
CA ASP A 668 0.97 -21.72 27.89
C ASP A 668 0.76 -22.29 26.47
N LEU A 669 0.13 -21.53 25.56
CA LEU A 669 -0.24 -21.97 24.21
C LEU A 669 0.83 -21.62 23.17
N LEU A 670 1.25 -20.35 23.16
CA LEU A 670 2.23 -19.79 22.24
C LEU A 670 3.65 -19.79 22.83
N GLY A 671 3.80 -20.09 24.11
CA GLY A 671 5.07 -20.15 24.82
C GLY A 671 5.66 -18.77 25.13
N ASP A 672 6.98 -18.73 25.32
CA ASP A 672 7.72 -17.51 25.62
C ASP A 672 7.76 -16.51 24.44
N GLN A 673 7.40 -15.25 24.72
CA GLN A 673 7.32 -14.17 23.73
C GLN A 673 8.65 -13.89 23.03
N GLU A 674 9.76 -13.80 23.77
CA GLU A 674 11.06 -13.47 23.17
C GLU A 674 11.52 -14.61 22.25
N ARG A 675 11.47 -15.85 22.75
CA ARG A 675 11.79 -17.04 21.96
C ARG A 675 10.90 -17.14 20.72
N ARG A 676 9.61 -16.80 20.83
CA ARG A 676 8.67 -16.80 19.70
C ARG A 676 9.11 -15.79 18.63
N GLY A 677 9.39 -14.54 19.00
CA GLY A 677 9.88 -13.52 18.06
C GLY A 677 11.21 -13.92 17.36
N ILE A 678 12.18 -14.39 18.14
CA ILE A 678 13.47 -14.89 17.63
C ILE A 678 13.26 -16.03 16.62
N MET A 679 12.40 -17.00 16.95
CA MET A 679 12.14 -18.15 16.09
C MET A 679 11.37 -17.76 14.82
N MET A 680 10.38 -16.88 14.91
CA MET A 680 9.63 -16.40 13.74
C MET A 680 10.54 -15.68 12.75
N GLU A 681 11.48 -14.86 13.24
CA GLU A 681 12.43 -14.17 12.37
C GLU A 681 13.42 -15.14 11.72
N ALA A 682 14.03 -16.04 12.50
CA ALA A 682 14.96 -17.04 11.98
C ALA A 682 14.28 -18.04 11.01
N MET A 683 13.04 -18.43 11.26
CA MET A 683 12.26 -19.31 10.37
C MET A 683 11.86 -18.59 9.08
N THR A 684 11.41 -17.34 9.15
CA THR A 684 11.12 -16.54 7.95
C THR A 684 12.37 -16.39 7.08
N ALA A 685 13.51 -16.06 7.69
CA ALA A 685 14.81 -16.01 7.02
C ALA A 685 15.19 -17.35 6.38
N SER A 686 14.99 -18.47 7.09
CA SER A 686 15.26 -19.81 6.55
C SER A 686 14.43 -20.12 5.31
N CYS A 687 13.13 -19.81 5.32
CA CYS A 687 12.24 -20.02 4.17
C CYS A 687 12.63 -19.15 2.97
N MET A 688 12.86 -17.85 3.18
CA MET A 688 13.25 -16.94 2.09
C MET A 688 14.58 -17.33 1.46
N MET A 689 15.56 -17.70 2.28
CA MET A 689 16.86 -18.16 1.83
C MET A 689 16.77 -19.46 1.01
N LEU A 690 15.94 -20.42 1.43
CA LEU A 690 15.69 -21.66 0.67
C LEU A 690 14.93 -21.43 -0.65
N ALA A 691 14.09 -20.39 -0.73
CA ALA A 691 13.46 -19.96 -1.99
C ALA A 691 14.38 -19.11 -2.90
N GLY A 692 15.60 -18.77 -2.44
CA GLY A 692 16.60 -18.05 -3.23
C GLY A 692 16.81 -16.59 -2.85
N GLY A 693 16.59 -16.20 -1.59
CA GLY A 693 17.00 -14.89 -1.07
C GLY A 693 18.51 -14.82 -0.85
N GLU A 694 19.21 -13.97 -1.61
CA GLU A 694 20.65 -13.71 -1.47
C GLU A 694 20.98 -12.59 -0.47
N VAL A 695 20.03 -11.70 -0.15
CA VAL A 695 20.21 -10.65 0.87
C VAL A 695 19.03 -10.67 1.83
N LEU A 696 19.28 -10.69 3.14
CA LEU A 696 18.26 -10.76 4.19
C LEU A 696 18.39 -9.54 5.12
N ILE A 697 17.35 -8.70 5.23
CA ILE A 697 17.35 -7.56 6.16
C ILE A 697 16.70 -7.99 7.47
N MET A 698 17.48 -8.07 8.55
CA MET A 698 17.08 -8.62 9.85
C MET A 698 17.27 -7.61 10.99
N ARG A 699 16.55 -7.82 12.10
CA ARG A 699 16.59 -7.01 13.33
C ARG A 699 17.28 -7.72 14.49
N HIS A 700 16.81 -8.92 14.89
CA HIS A 700 17.17 -9.46 16.20
C HIS A 700 18.54 -10.18 16.20
N PRO A 701 19.53 -9.77 17.04
CA PRO A 701 20.88 -10.34 17.02
C PRO A 701 20.93 -11.87 17.18
N LYS A 702 20.07 -12.44 18.04
CA LYS A 702 19.95 -13.91 18.18
C LYS A 702 19.42 -14.60 16.93
N ALA A 703 18.40 -14.06 16.28
CA ALA A 703 17.83 -14.64 15.06
C ALA A 703 18.87 -14.64 13.94
N ILE A 704 19.58 -13.52 13.77
CA ILE A 704 20.72 -13.40 12.84
C ILE A 704 21.79 -14.45 13.11
N SER A 705 22.22 -14.64 14.37
CA SER A 705 23.20 -15.67 14.70
C SER A 705 22.73 -17.09 14.35
N MET A 706 21.43 -17.37 14.52
CA MET A 706 20.83 -18.66 14.13
C MET A 706 20.79 -18.83 12.61
N THR A 707 20.39 -17.80 11.86
CA THR A 707 20.43 -17.81 10.39
C THR A 707 21.86 -17.98 9.85
N LYS A 708 22.85 -17.27 10.40
CA LYS A 708 24.28 -17.46 10.06
C LYS A 708 24.74 -18.90 10.26
N SER A 709 24.39 -19.53 11.39
CA SER A 709 24.73 -20.94 11.65
C SER A 709 24.07 -21.91 10.66
N LEU A 710 22.85 -21.61 10.22
CA LEU A 710 22.18 -22.39 9.18
C LEU A 710 22.87 -22.23 7.81
N ILE A 711 23.21 -20.99 7.41
CA ILE A 711 23.96 -20.69 6.18
C ILE A 711 25.29 -21.46 6.16
N ASP A 712 26.08 -21.36 7.23
CA ASP A 712 27.36 -22.06 7.34
C ASP A 712 27.17 -23.58 7.27
N GLY A 713 26.17 -24.13 7.95
CA GLY A 713 25.88 -25.57 7.94
C GLY A 713 25.38 -26.12 6.59
N LEU A 714 24.74 -25.29 5.76
CA LEU A 714 24.26 -25.67 4.43
C LEU A 714 25.32 -25.53 3.33
N ILE A 715 26.28 -24.61 3.50
CA ILE A 715 27.34 -24.36 2.50
C ILE A 715 28.56 -25.27 2.73
N GLY A 716 28.88 -25.61 3.98
CA GLY A 716 30.02 -26.45 4.36
C GLY A 716 31.21 -25.64 4.88
#